data_AF-A0A1F6PN82-F1
#
_entry.id   AF-A0A1F6PN82-F1
#
_cell.length_a   1.000
_cell.length_b   1.000
_cell.length_c   1.000
_cell.angle_alpha   90.00
_cell.angle_beta   90.00
_cell.angle_gamma   90.00
#
_symmetry.space_group_name_H-M   'P 1'
#
loop_
_entity.id
_entity.type
_entity.pdbx_description
1 polymer ?
#
loop_
_entity_poly.entity_id
_entity_poly.type
_entity_poly.pdbx_seq_one_letter_code
_entity_poly.pdbx_strand_id
1 'polypeptide(L)'
;MKTNQIAIINGIVDGQRISTQQLLQELYNKLEEGYKEFEISASGQHDIGGPLWDKENKLLKFKVTNPGQRVGSMGMVGTEILVEGSAPADVGWLNAGAEITVKGDGGDTTAHCAASGKIYIAGRTGTRSGALMKHDPKFPPPEFWVLKNTGSFSFEFMGGGTAVICGHGCDNLNSVLGSRSCVGMVGGTVYVRGNVKELSSQVWLMDLNDGDKEFLLQGLPVFLDKIGKPELINELSKGLQDTKEDLSPSNKWSKIVAKTYEERKTKSLMPLKQFRLNKWVEGGIFGDLIEDDYSISDLVSTGDLRLKTPAWKNAAYSAPCEYNCPIGIPTQKRISLLRQGEIAKALELVLEFSPFPASVCGQVCPNLCVDECNRKYVDQPIKMAELGKLSKDIKVTTPNKENNRKVAVIGSGAAGLGAAWHLRKSGYKVDILEQDKVFGGKLKQVIPEDRLERNILETELQRIIDSGVNVKTNTRVDKELFSKLEKDYDAVVVAIGAHNPVVIPFEGHEKLVKGLDFLKAVNNGEKPHVGEKVVVIGAGNAAMDVVIGAYNLGAKEVTAIDIQKPAAFKKEIKHVEMLGAKILWPCFTDKINEKGVQLKDGRLLEADTVIISVGDRSDFSFIERDYLDERGLIKVNEYMQTVNNRKIFVPGDAVKLGLFTNALADGRKVAINIDKMLSGQPLDKFEKAPMIPQDRVKNEYYHPMNPQKVLEMKPEKETDRCLSCGYCRDCEYCKEICPEQAITRNSNPDGSFEYTSNSDKCIGCGICAGVCPCGIWTMDDNLAKHSED
;
A
#
# COMPACT_ATOMS: atom_id res chain seq x y z
N MET A 1 7.43 -32.76 -7.26
CA MET A 1 6.22 -32.51 -6.43
C MET A 1 6.00 -33.74 -5.57
N LYS A 2 5.91 -33.59 -4.24
CA LYS A 2 5.84 -34.69 -3.26
C LYS A 2 4.38 -35.05 -2.95
N THR A 3 3.62 -35.52 -3.93
CA THR A 3 2.16 -35.74 -3.79
C THR A 3 1.77 -36.92 -2.89
N ASN A 4 2.72 -37.74 -2.42
CA ASN A 4 2.46 -38.91 -1.55
C ASN A 4 3.13 -38.82 -0.15
N GLN A 5 3.54 -37.63 0.30
CA GLN A 5 4.12 -37.48 1.64
C GLN A 5 3.11 -36.86 2.60
N ILE A 6 3.01 -37.42 3.82
CA ILE A 6 2.24 -36.88 4.93
C ILE A 6 3.12 -35.85 5.67
N ALA A 7 2.58 -34.66 5.93
CA ALA A 7 3.23 -33.65 6.76
C ALA A 7 2.89 -33.91 8.23
N ILE A 8 3.91 -34.02 9.09
CA ILE A 8 3.74 -34.16 10.54
C ILE A 8 4.01 -32.81 11.19
N ILE A 9 3.06 -32.30 11.98
CA ILE A 9 3.14 -31.01 12.66
C ILE A 9 2.87 -31.21 14.15
N ASN A 10 3.78 -30.74 15.00
CA ASN A 10 3.68 -30.91 16.45
C ASN A 10 3.40 -29.56 17.14
N GLY A 11 2.33 -29.51 17.93
CA GLY A 11 1.98 -28.36 18.76
C GLY A 11 2.85 -28.20 20.01
N ILE A 12 3.75 -29.15 20.27
CA ILE A 12 4.78 -29.09 21.31
C ILE A 12 6.13 -29.33 20.62
N VAL A 13 7.03 -28.36 20.74
CA VAL A 13 8.39 -28.43 20.21
C VAL A 13 9.35 -28.16 21.37
N ASP A 14 10.36 -29.02 21.54
CA ASP A 14 11.33 -28.95 22.64
C ASP A 14 10.69 -28.84 24.04
N GLY A 15 9.58 -29.55 24.24
CA GLY A 15 8.83 -29.56 25.50
C GLY A 15 8.00 -28.30 25.76
N GLN A 16 7.94 -27.35 24.82
CA GLN A 16 7.16 -26.12 24.93
C GLN A 16 6.01 -26.10 23.92
N ARG A 17 4.83 -25.66 24.37
CA ARG A 17 3.66 -25.47 23.50
C ARG A 17 3.89 -24.26 22.58
N ILE A 18 3.88 -24.48 21.27
CA ILE A 18 3.96 -23.38 20.30
C ILE A 18 2.60 -22.64 20.20
N SER A 19 2.63 -21.37 19.79
CA SER A 19 1.42 -20.59 19.58
C SER A 19 0.57 -21.15 18.41
N THR A 20 -0.74 -20.86 18.42
CA THR A 20 -1.63 -21.20 17.29
C THR A 20 -1.12 -20.59 15.99
N GLN A 21 -0.65 -19.34 16.01
CA GLN A 21 -0.10 -18.66 14.83
C GLN A 21 1.08 -19.43 14.24
N GLN A 22 2.02 -19.89 15.06
CA GLN A 22 3.20 -20.63 14.61
C GLN A 22 2.80 -21.97 13.98
N LEU A 23 1.88 -22.72 14.62
CA LEU A 23 1.40 -23.99 14.10
C LEU A 23 0.70 -23.83 12.74
N LEU A 24 -0.16 -22.82 12.61
CA LEU A 24 -0.85 -22.54 11.36
C LEU A 24 0.13 -22.08 10.27
N GLN A 25 1.12 -21.26 10.62
CA GLN A 25 2.15 -20.83 9.67
C GLN A 25 2.97 -22.01 9.13
N GLU A 26 3.34 -22.97 10.00
CA GLU A 26 4.00 -24.20 9.57
C GLU A 26 3.11 -25.01 8.62
N LEU A 27 1.82 -25.12 8.94
CA LEU A 27 0.83 -25.78 8.08
C LEU A 27 0.75 -25.10 6.70
N TYR A 28 0.66 -23.77 6.64
CA TYR A 28 0.64 -23.01 5.40
C TYR A 28 1.92 -23.23 4.57
N ASN A 29 3.09 -23.22 5.21
CA ASN A 29 4.36 -23.48 4.52
C ASN A 29 4.36 -24.89 3.90
N LYS A 30 3.84 -25.90 4.61
CA LYS A 30 3.73 -27.26 4.09
C LYS A 30 2.73 -27.38 2.93
N LEU A 31 1.63 -26.62 2.96
CA LEU A 31 0.72 -26.52 1.82
C LEU A 31 1.43 -25.93 0.59
N GLU A 32 2.25 -24.89 0.76
CA GLU A 32 3.04 -24.28 -0.32
C GLU A 32 4.11 -25.23 -0.88
N GLU A 33 4.69 -26.09 -0.03
CA GLU A 33 5.59 -27.18 -0.45
C GLU A 33 4.85 -28.30 -1.24
N GLY A 34 3.52 -28.26 -1.27
CA GLY A 34 2.66 -29.16 -2.04
C GLY A 34 2.12 -30.36 -1.27
N TYR A 35 2.23 -30.39 0.06
CA TYR A 35 1.64 -31.44 0.90
C TYR A 35 0.11 -31.35 0.88
N LYS A 36 -0.56 -32.51 1.00
CA LYS A 36 -2.03 -32.64 0.96
C LYS A 36 -2.61 -33.41 2.14
N GLU A 37 -1.78 -34.19 2.83
CA GLU A 37 -2.17 -34.96 4.01
C GLU A 37 -1.35 -34.49 5.22
N PHE A 38 -2.01 -34.30 6.35
CA PHE A 38 -1.44 -33.70 7.55
C PHE A 38 -1.79 -34.52 8.79
N GLU A 39 -0.78 -34.87 9.58
CA GLU A 39 -0.93 -35.39 10.93
C GLU A 39 -0.51 -34.33 11.94
N ILE A 40 -1.46 -33.86 12.76
CA ILE A 40 -1.28 -32.72 13.65
C ILE A 40 -1.49 -33.19 15.09
N SER A 41 -0.41 -33.15 15.86
CA SER A 41 -0.44 -33.41 17.30
C SER A 41 -0.58 -32.09 18.05
N ALA A 42 -1.80 -31.62 18.25
CA ALA A 42 -2.05 -30.35 18.90
C ALA A 42 -2.04 -30.48 20.44
N SER A 43 -1.96 -29.33 21.11
CA SER A 43 -2.11 -29.15 22.54
C SER A 43 -3.04 -27.97 22.79
N GLY A 44 -4.25 -28.04 22.24
CA GLY A 44 -5.24 -26.97 22.33
C GLY A 44 -4.98 -25.77 21.41
N GLN A 45 -4.25 -25.90 20.30
CA GLN A 45 -4.21 -24.86 19.25
C GLN A 45 -5.52 -24.83 18.46
N HIS A 46 -5.93 -23.64 18.05
CA HIS A 46 -7.27 -23.36 17.49
C HIS A 46 -7.26 -23.32 15.96
N ASP A 47 -8.44 -23.31 15.35
CA ASP A 47 -8.65 -23.04 13.90
C ASP A 47 -7.93 -24.02 12.94
N ILE A 48 -7.61 -25.23 13.42
CA ILE A 48 -6.93 -26.25 12.63
C ILE A 48 -7.87 -26.79 11.55
N GLY A 49 -7.37 -26.85 10.31
CA GLY A 49 -8.13 -27.34 9.15
C GLY A 49 -9.19 -26.36 8.65
N GLY A 50 -9.08 -25.06 8.97
CA GLY A 50 -10.05 -24.01 8.61
C GLY A 50 -10.09 -23.63 7.11
N PRO A 51 -10.09 -22.33 6.71
CA PRO A 51 -10.24 -21.91 5.31
C PRO A 51 -8.95 -22.13 4.50
N LEU A 52 -8.58 -23.39 4.36
CA LEU A 52 -7.47 -23.87 3.56
C LEU A 52 -8.03 -24.36 2.23
N TRP A 53 -7.45 -23.91 1.12
CA TRP A 53 -7.90 -24.28 -0.21
C TRP A 53 -6.71 -24.63 -1.09
N ASP A 54 -6.88 -25.69 -1.87
CA ASP A 54 -5.95 -26.05 -2.93
C ASP A 54 -6.37 -25.38 -4.24
N LYS A 55 -5.42 -24.76 -4.95
CA LYS A 55 -5.68 -24.05 -6.21
C LYS A 55 -6.21 -24.95 -7.33
N GLU A 56 -6.03 -26.27 -7.20
CA GLU A 56 -6.47 -27.27 -8.18
C GLU A 56 -7.69 -28.07 -7.68
N ASN A 57 -8.38 -27.61 -6.61
CA ASN A 57 -9.51 -28.28 -5.95
C ASN A 57 -9.20 -29.73 -5.52
N LYS A 58 -7.94 -30.05 -5.20
CA LYS A 58 -7.57 -31.37 -4.69
C LYS A 58 -7.93 -31.53 -3.22
N LEU A 59 -8.30 -32.75 -2.85
CA LEU A 59 -8.68 -33.12 -1.49
C LEU A 59 -7.52 -32.90 -0.50
N LEU A 60 -7.78 -32.15 0.57
CA LEU A 60 -6.90 -31.99 1.72
C LEU A 60 -7.39 -32.85 2.88
N LYS A 61 -6.48 -33.58 3.53
CA LYS A 61 -6.81 -34.44 4.67
C LYS A 61 -6.04 -34.04 5.92
N PHE A 62 -6.76 -33.86 7.01
CA PHE A 62 -6.20 -33.49 8.31
C PHE A 62 -6.58 -34.54 9.34
N LYS A 63 -5.58 -35.15 9.99
CA LYS A 63 -5.76 -35.98 11.18
C LYS A 63 -5.23 -35.22 12.38
N VAL A 64 -6.10 -34.88 13.32
CA VAL A 64 -5.80 -33.96 14.43
C VAL A 64 -6.05 -34.65 15.77
N THR A 65 -5.08 -34.58 16.68
CA THR A 65 -5.26 -34.99 18.08
C THR A 65 -5.24 -33.77 19.00
N ASN A 66 -6.06 -33.80 20.06
CA ASN A 66 -6.14 -32.75 21.09
C ASN A 66 -6.24 -31.30 20.55
N PRO A 67 -7.18 -31.00 19.63
CA PRO A 67 -7.38 -29.65 19.12
C PRO A 67 -7.97 -28.73 20.19
N GLY A 68 -7.76 -27.43 20.03
CA GLY A 68 -8.52 -26.42 20.76
C GLY A 68 -9.81 -26.05 20.04
N GLN A 69 -10.31 -24.84 20.30
CA GLN A 69 -11.57 -24.37 19.73
C GLN A 69 -11.49 -24.22 18.20
N ARG A 70 -12.64 -24.27 17.52
CA ARG A 70 -12.79 -23.91 16.09
C ARG A 70 -12.08 -24.82 15.10
N VAL A 71 -11.87 -26.08 15.44
CA VAL A 71 -11.40 -27.06 14.45
C VAL A 71 -12.38 -27.14 13.26
N GLY A 72 -11.85 -27.01 12.04
CA GLY A 72 -12.63 -26.96 10.80
C GLY A 72 -13.49 -25.70 10.61
N SER A 73 -13.20 -24.63 11.33
CA SER A 73 -13.86 -23.32 11.16
C SER A 73 -13.65 -22.75 9.75
N MET A 74 -14.74 -22.30 9.11
CA MET A 74 -14.77 -21.84 7.71
C MET A 74 -14.24 -22.90 6.72
N GLY A 75 -14.45 -24.18 7.04
CA GLY A 75 -14.03 -25.29 6.18
C GLY A 75 -14.67 -25.24 4.81
N MET A 76 -13.88 -25.45 3.76
CA MET A 76 -14.30 -25.37 2.36
C MET A 76 -14.47 -26.76 1.73
N VAL A 77 -15.17 -26.83 0.60
CA VAL A 77 -15.27 -28.06 -0.21
C VAL A 77 -13.87 -28.56 -0.57
N GLY A 78 -13.67 -29.88 -0.50
CA GLY A 78 -12.37 -30.50 -0.76
C GLY A 78 -11.47 -30.61 0.48
N THR A 79 -12.03 -30.46 1.68
CA THR A 79 -11.31 -30.63 2.95
C THR A 79 -11.98 -31.70 3.81
N GLU A 80 -11.19 -32.69 4.24
CA GLU A 80 -11.55 -33.74 5.19
C GLU A 80 -10.76 -33.57 6.49
N ILE A 81 -11.45 -33.54 7.62
CA ILE A 81 -10.83 -33.37 8.95
C ILE A 81 -11.30 -34.51 9.85
N LEU A 82 -10.35 -35.28 10.35
CA LEU A 82 -10.55 -36.32 11.35
C LEU A 82 -9.92 -35.89 12.67
N VAL A 83 -10.76 -35.71 13.70
CA VAL A 83 -10.32 -35.45 15.07
C VAL A 83 -10.35 -36.77 15.85
N GLU A 84 -9.16 -37.21 16.24
CA GLU A 84 -8.94 -38.37 17.12
C GLU A 84 -9.10 -37.92 18.57
N GLY A 85 -10.34 -38.00 19.07
CA GLY A 85 -10.74 -37.56 20.41
C GLY A 85 -11.84 -36.50 20.38
N SER A 86 -11.94 -35.72 21.45
CA SER A 86 -12.94 -34.65 21.59
C SER A 86 -12.40 -33.29 21.12
N ALA A 87 -13.31 -32.38 20.78
CA ALA A 87 -13.00 -30.98 20.47
C ALA A 87 -13.85 -30.05 21.36
N PRO A 88 -13.27 -29.00 21.95
CA PRO A 88 -13.89 -28.28 23.07
C PRO A 88 -15.04 -27.33 22.71
N ALA A 89 -15.01 -26.66 21.55
CA ALA A 89 -16.10 -25.77 21.10
C ALA A 89 -15.94 -25.40 19.62
N ASP A 90 -17.03 -24.90 19.02
CA ASP A 90 -17.07 -24.29 17.67
C ASP A 90 -16.60 -25.21 16.53
N VAL A 91 -16.75 -26.53 16.67
CA VAL A 91 -16.40 -27.48 15.61
C VAL A 91 -17.19 -27.14 14.34
N GLY A 92 -16.50 -26.87 13.24
CA GLY A 92 -17.15 -26.52 11.97
C GLY A 92 -17.91 -25.19 12.00
N TRP A 93 -17.50 -24.23 12.83
CA TRP A 93 -18.09 -22.89 12.81
C TRP A 93 -17.99 -22.29 11.40
N LEU A 94 -19.11 -21.80 10.83
CA LEU A 94 -19.18 -21.31 9.44
C LEU A 94 -18.71 -22.33 8.38
N ASN A 95 -18.87 -23.64 8.63
CA ASN A 95 -18.52 -24.65 7.63
C ASN A 95 -19.28 -24.40 6.31
N ALA A 96 -18.53 -24.33 5.21
CA ALA A 96 -19.00 -24.00 3.87
C ALA A 96 -18.73 -25.14 2.87
N GLY A 97 -18.38 -26.33 3.34
CA GLY A 97 -18.23 -27.49 2.47
C GLY A 97 -17.30 -28.60 2.96
N ALA A 98 -16.59 -28.41 4.07
CA ALA A 98 -15.70 -29.44 4.59
C ALA A 98 -16.47 -30.62 5.20
N GLU A 99 -15.84 -31.79 5.17
CA GLU A 99 -16.27 -32.96 5.93
C GLU A 99 -15.44 -33.08 7.21
N ILE A 100 -16.10 -33.02 8.36
CA ILE A 100 -15.47 -32.98 9.68
C ILE A 100 -15.98 -34.16 10.50
N THR A 101 -15.10 -35.04 10.94
CA THR A 101 -15.41 -36.18 11.80
C THR A 101 -14.71 -36.03 13.14
N VAL A 102 -15.45 -36.08 14.24
CA VAL A 102 -14.91 -36.06 15.61
C VAL A 102 -15.22 -37.38 16.29
N LYS A 103 -14.18 -38.14 16.66
CA LYS A 103 -14.30 -39.47 17.29
C LYS A 103 -14.71 -39.42 18.77
N GLY A 104 -14.73 -38.23 19.38
CA GLY A 104 -15.19 -37.96 20.75
C GLY A 104 -16.38 -36.99 20.81
N ASP A 105 -16.42 -36.18 21.87
CA ASP A 105 -17.45 -35.15 22.08
C ASP A 105 -17.09 -33.89 21.26
N GLY A 106 -18.09 -33.23 20.66
CA GLY A 106 -17.94 -31.89 20.10
C GLY A 106 -18.58 -30.89 21.04
N GLY A 107 -17.84 -29.98 21.68
CA GLY A 107 -18.42 -29.15 22.74
C GLY A 107 -19.42 -28.09 22.28
N ASP A 108 -19.48 -26.97 23.01
CA ASP A 108 -20.46 -25.93 22.75
C ASP A 108 -20.37 -25.41 21.31
N THR A 109 -21.51 -24.99 20.76
CA THR A 109 -21.60 -24.34 19.43
C THR A 109 -21.03 -25.16 18.27
N THR A 110 -20.98 -26.49 18.39
CA THR A 110 -20.68 -27.39 17.25
C THR A 110 -21.68 -27.15 16.10
N ALA A 111 -21.19 -27.09 14.87
CA ALA A 111 -21.95 -26.76 13.65
C ALA A 111 -22.62 -25.37 13.65
N HIS A 112 -22.16 -24.44 14.50
CA HIS A 112 -22.70 -23.08 14.54
C HIS A 112 -22.48 -22.35 13.21
N CYS A 113 -23.54 -21.77 12.66
CA CYS A 113 -23.55 -21.08 11.37
C CYS A 113 -23.09 -21.93 10.16
N ALA A 114 -23.11 -23.26 10.23
CA ALA A 114 -22.79 -24.08 9.05
C ALA A 114 -23.76 -23.80 7.89
N ALA A 115 -23.21 -23.65 6.69
CA ALA A 115 -23.93 -23.30 5.47
C ALA A 115 -23.87 -24.40 4.38
N SER A 116 -22.86 -25.29 4.46
CA SER A 116 -22.74 -26.51 3.65
C SER A 116 -21.75 -27.49 4.35
N GLY A 117 -21.46 -28.62 3.70
CA GLY A 117 -20.53 -29.64 4.22
C GLY A 117 -21.19 -30.60 5.22
N LYS A 118 -20.38 -31.50 5.79
CA LYS A 118 -20.85 -32.56 6.68
C LYS A 118 -20.06 -32.58 7.98
N ILE A 119 -20.75 -32.70 9.11
CA ILE A 119 -20.14 -32.74 10.44
C ILE A 119 -20.66 -33.99 11.16
N TYR A 120 -19.77 -34.91 11.51
CA TYR A 120 -20.06 -36.18 12.17
C TYR A 120 -19.43 -36.22 13.57
N ILE A 121 -20.23 -36.42 14.61
CA ILE A 121 -19.79 -36.47 16.00
C ILE A 121 -20.12 -37.82 16.63
N ALA A 122 -19.10 -38.55 17.08
CA ALA A 122 -19.24 -39.87 17.70
C ALA A 122 -19.73 -39.84 19.15
N GLY A 123 -19.60 -38.70 19.82
CA GLY A 123 -20.00 -38.45 21.20
C GLY A 123 -21.29 -37.65 21.31
N ARG A 124 -21.35 -36.80 22.34
CA ARG A 124 -22.40 -35.79 22.53
C ARG A 124 -21.93 -34.43 22.02
N THR A 125 -22.86 -33.49 21.90
CA THR A 125 -22.51 -32.09 21.70
C THR A 125 -23.00 -31.12 22.76
N GLY A 126 -22.34 -29.96 22.84
CA GLY A 126 -22.61 -28.93 23.84
C GLY A 126 -23.82 -28.04 23.51
N THR A 127 -23.95 -26.99 24.32
CA THR A 127 -24.99 -25.95 24.24
C THR A 127 -24.93 -25.25 22.89
N ARG A 128 -26.09 -24.84 22.34
CA ARG A 128 -26.19 -24.09 21.07
C ARG A 128 -25.61 -24.79 19.83
N SER A 129 -25.46 -26.11 19.88
CA SER A 129 -25.06 -26.87 18.70
C SER A 129 -26.10 -26.73 17.58
N GLY A 130 -25.63 -26.53 16.34
CA GLY A 130 -26.47 -26.31 15.16
C GLY A 130 -27.21 -24.96 15.13
N ALA A 131 -26.91 -24.04 16.05
CA ALA A 131 -27.49 -22.70 16.00
C ALA A 131 -27.06 -21.96 14.73
N LEU A 132 -27.96 -21.16 14.16
CA LEU A 132 -27.77 -20.39 12.93
C LEU A 132 -27.35 -21.21 11.69
N MET A 133 -27.51 -22.54 11.69
CA MET A 133 -27.33 -23.34 10.49
C MET A 133 -28.26 -22.84 9.37
N LYS A 134 -27.73 -22.69 8.16
CA LYS A 134 -28.45 -22.14 7.00
C LYS A 134 -28.21 -23.02 5.78
N HIS A 135 -29.13 -22.97 4.84
CA HIS A 135 -28.96 -23.58 3.53
C HIS A 135 -29.00 -22.46 2.50
N ASP A 136 -27.88 -22.29 1.81
CA ASP A 136 -27.84 -21.52 0.57
C ASP A 136 -28.28 -22.46 -0.57
N PRO A 137 -29.39 -22.18 -1.29
CA PRO A 137 -29.89 -23.03 -2.36
C PRO A 137 -28.89 -23.32 -3.50
N LYS A 138 -27.82 -22.55 -3.61
CA LYS A 138 -26.74 -22.77 -4.59
C LYS A 138 -25.86 -23.97 -4.23
N PHE A 139 -25.82 -24.39 -2.97
CA PHE A 139 -24.94 -25.43 -2.46
C PHE A 139 -25.74 -26.55 -1.78
N PRO A 140 -25.19 -27.77 -1.66
CA PRO A 140 -25.82 -28.81 -0.87
C PRO A 140 -26.05 -28.32 0.58
N PRO A 141 -27.22 -28.62 1.18
CA PRO A 141 -27.51 -28.24 2.55
C PRO A 141 -26.48 -28.85 3.52
N PRO A 142 -26.12 -28.14 4.61
CA PRO A 142 -25.21 -28.70 5.60
C PRO A 142 -25.86 -29.88 6.32
N GLU A 143 -25.06 -30.92 6.57
CA GLU A 143 -25.46 -32.08 7.35
C GLU A 143 -24.71 -32.13 8.68
N PHE A 144 -25.44 -32.32 9.78
CA PHE A 144 -24.87 -32.39 11.12
C PHE A 144 -25.39 -33.62 11.88
N TRP A 145 -24.52 -34.60 12.09
CA TRP A 145 -24.86 -35.90 12.67
C TRP A 145 -24.17 -36.07 14.04
N VAL A 146 -24.93 -36.52 15.03
CA VAL A 146 -24.47 -36.75 16.40
C VAL A 146 -24.96 -38.10 16.89
N LEU A 147 -24.07 -38.92 17.44
CA LEU A 147 -24.43 -40.26 17.91
C LEU A 147 -25.26 -40.24 19.19
N LYS A 148 -24.90 -39.37 20.15
CA LYS A 148 -25.57 -39.29 21.45
C LYS A 148 -26.63 -38.18 21.47
N ASN A 149 -26.44 -37.17 22.30
CA ASN A 149 -27.36 -36.07 22.56
C ASN A 149 -26.72 -34.71 22.29
N THR A 150 -27.52 -33.64 22.26
CA THR A 150 -27.04 -32.25 22.26
C THR A 150 -27.25 -31.59 23.63
N GLY A 151 -26.59 -30.46 23.87
CA GLY A 151 -26.89 -29.55 24.98
C GLY A 151 -28.08 -28.64 24.69
N SER A 152 -28.46 -27.82 25.68
CA SER A 152 -29.60 -26.88 25.58
C SER A 152 -29.42 -25.85 24.47
N PHE A 153 -30.53 -25.24 24.04
CA PHE A 153 -30.58 -24.22 22.99
C PHE A 153 -30.05 -24.70 21.63
N SER A 154 -30.05 -26.01 21.37
CA SER A 154 -29.67 -26.55 20.08
C SER A 154 -30.60 -26.06 18.97
N PHE A 155 -30.05 -25.80 17.79
CA PHE A 155 -30.77 -25.34 16.59
C PHE A 155 -31.48 -23.98 16.75
N GLU A 156 -30.99 -23.12 17.64
CA GLU A 156 -31.47 -21.73 17.73
C GLU A 156 -31.29 -21.00 16.39
N PHE A 157 -32.34 -20.36 15.88
CA PHE A 157 -32.30 -19.59 14.63
C PHE A 157 -31.84 -20.39 13.39
N MET A 158 -32.02 -21.72 13.40
CA MET A 158 -31.76 -22.56 12.24
C MET A 158 -32.69 -22.18 11.08
N GLY A 159 -32.11 -21.83 9.94
CA GLY A 159 -32.81 -21.43 8.72
C GLY A 159 -32.76 -22.47 7.60
N GLY A 160 -31.92 -23.50 7.72
CA GLY A 160 -31.78 -24.55 6.73
C GLY A 160 -30.75 -25.61 7.11
N GLY A 161 -30.68 -26.69 6.35
CA GLY A 161 -29.82 -27.85 6.63
C GLY A 161 -30.55 -29.03 7.26
N THR A 162 -29.81 -30.10 7.48
CA THR A 162 -30.29 -31.35 8.08
C THR A 162 -29.44 -31.71 9.28
N ALA A 163 -30.08 -31.98 10.42
CA ALA A 163 -29.41 -32.50 11.59
C ALA A 163 -29.97 -33.87 11.99
N VAL A 164 -29.12 -34.78 12.44
CA VAL A 164 -29.50 -36.14 12.87
C VAL A 164 -28.90 -36.44 14.23
N ILE A 165 -29.74 -36.61 15.24
CA ILE A 165 -29.34 -36.88 16.63
C ILE A 165 -29.83 -38.28 17.01
N CYS A 166 -28.90 -39.23 17.13
CA CYS A 166 -29.24 -40.65 17.23
C CYS A 166 -29.62 -41.13 18.64
N GLY A 167 -29.39 -40.33 19.69
CA GLY A 167 -29.82 -40.62 21.05
C GLY A 167 -29.26 -41.92 21.65
N HIS A 168 -28.17 -42.46 21.10
CA HIS A 168 -27.64 -43.76 21.53
C HIS A 168 -27.12 -43.69 22.97
N GLY A 169 -27.64 -44.58 23.82
CA GLY A 169 -27.30 -44.63 25.25
C GLY A 169 -27.81 -43.43 26.06
N CYS A 170 -28.87 -42.77 25.61
CA CYS A 170 -29.45 -41.57 26.23
C CYS A 170 -30.88 -41.78 26.76
N ASP A 171 -31.30 -43.03 26.99
CA ASP A 171 -32.66 -43.38 27.43
C ASP A 171 -33.09 -42.72 28.74
N ASN A 172 -32.13 -42.36 29.60
CA ASN A 172 -32.36 -41.73 30.89
C ASN A 172 -32.50 -40.19 30.82
N LEU A 173 -32.27 -39.57 29.65
CA LEU A 173 -32.40 -38.13 29.50
C LEU A 173 -33.87 -37.73 29.34
N ASN A 174 -34.24 -36.62 30.00
CA ASN A 174 -35.57 -36.04 29.84
C ASN A 174 -35.81 -35.54 28.40
N SER A 175 -34.74 -35.08 27.74
CA SER A 175 -34.72 -34.65 26.34
C SER A 175 -33.33 -34.88 25.74
N VAL A 176 -33.25 -35.56 24.59
CA VAL A 176 -32.01 -35.80 23.83
C VAL A 176 -31.46 -34.50 23.23
N LEU A 177 -32.29 -33.45 23.12
CA LEU A 177 -31.89 -32.15 22.59
C LEU A 177 -31.57 -31.10 23.67
N GLY A 178 -31.66 -31.46 24.95
CA GLY A 178 -31.59 -30.51 26.06
C GLY A 178 -32.88 -29.66 26.19
N SER A 179 -32.74 -28.47 26.78
CA SER A 179 -33.86 -27.53 27.01
C SER A 179 -33.89 -26.40 25.97
N ARG A 180 -35.09 -25.90 25.64
CA ARG A 180 -35.32 -24.75 24.76
C ARG A 180 -34.71 -24.89 23.35
N SER A 181 -34.77 -26.08 22.79
CA SER A 181 -34.24 -26.34 21.44
C SER A 181 -35.17 -25.78 20.35
N CYS A 182 -34.59 -25.47 19.19
CA CYS A 182 -35.26 -24.95 17.99
C CYS A 182 -35.98 -23.60 18.18
N VAL A 183 -35.56 -22.78 19.15
CA VAL A 183 -36.09 -21.42 19.33
C VAL A 183 -35.66 -20.55 18.14
N GLY A 184 -36.63 -19.90 17.50
CA GLY A 184 -36.37 -19.08 16.31
C GLY A 184 -36.03 -19.88 15.05
N MET A 185 -36.17 -21.22 15.05
CA MET A 185 -36.01 -22.03 13.85
C MET A 185 -37.03 -21.59 12.79
N VAL A 186 -36.58 -21.30 11.58
CA VAL A 186 -37.40 -20.84 10.43
C VAL A 186 -37.30 -21.77 9.22
N GLY A 187 -36.38 -22.71 9.22
CA GLY A 187 -36.24 -23.72 8.16
C GLY A 187 -35.30 -24.87 8.57
N GLY A 188 -35.12 -25.83 7.67
CA GLY A 188 -34.32 -27.04 7.91
C GLY A 188 -35.11 -28.18 8.56
N THR A 189 -34.42 -29.30 8.83
CA THR A 189 -35.02 -30.50 9.44
C THR A 189 -34.08 -31.10 10.46
N VAL A 190 -34.61 -31.42 11.65
CA VAL A 190 -33.87 -32.12 12.71
C VAL A 190 -34.51 -33.49 12.93
N TYR A 191 -33.81 -34.55 12.56
CA TYR A 191 -34.17 -35.92 12.91
C TYR A 191 -33.60 -36.25 14.28
N VAL A 192 -34.41 -36.85 15.14
CA VAL A 192 -34.03 -37.19 16.50
C VAL A 192 -34.61 -38.53 16.90
N ARG A 193 -33.81 -39.36 17.55
CA ARG A 193 -34.23 -40.63 18.15
C ARG A 193 -34.24 -40.50 19.66
N GLY A 194 -35.37 -40.83 20.26
CA GLY A 194 -35.57 -40.83 21.71
C GLY A 194 -36.41 -39.67 22.24
N ASN A 195 -36.33 -39.44 23.56
CA ASN A 195 -37.25 -38.53 24.24
C ASN A 195 -36.93 -37.06 23.89
N VAL A 196 -37.96 -36.25 23.60
CA VAL A 196 -37.80 -34.84 23.23
C VAL A 196 -38.81 -33.99 24.00
N LYS A 197 -38.32 -33.00 24.75
CA LYS A 197 -39.15 -32.06 25.52
C LYS A 197 -38.63 -30.64 25.42
N GLU A 198 -39.44 -29.69 25.88
CA GLU A 198 -39.11 -28.25 25.92
C GLU A 198 -38.74 -27.65 24.56
N LEU A 199 -39.37 -28.13 23.50
CA LEU A 199 -39.28 -27.53 22.16
C LEU A 199 -39.99 -26.17 22.11
N SER A 200 -39.50 -25.31 21.22
CA SER A 200 -40.17 -24.08 20.84
C SER A 200 -41.62 -24.33 20.38
N SER A 201 -42.55 -23.45 20.75
CA SER A 201 -43.93 -23.48 20.23
C SER A 201 -44.02 -23.20 18.73
N GLN A 202 -42.91 -22.79 18.10
CA GLN A 202 -42.81 -22.44 16.69
C GLN A 202 -42.37 -23.60 15.78
N VAL A 203 -42.23 -24.82 16.32
CA VAL A 203 -41.90 -26.01 15.54
C VAL A 203 -42.96 -27.10 15.70
N TRP A 204 -43.00 -28.00 14.72
CA TRP A 204 -43.75 -29.25 14.79
C TRP A 204 -42.82 -30.40 15.14
N LEU A 205 -43.26 -31.29 16.02
CA LEU A 205 -42.69 -32.63 16.20
C LEU A 205 -43.59 -33.61 15.48
N MET A 206 -43.06 -34.30 14.46
CA MET A 206 -43.82 -35.14 13.54
C MET A 206 -43.22 -36.54 13.45
N ASP A 207 -44.04 -37.52 13.08
CA ASP A 207 -43.59 -38.84 12.67
C ASP A 207 -42.85 -38.78 11.32
N LEU A 208 -42.02 -39.79 11.06
CA LEU A 208 -41.27 -39.92 9.82
C LEU A 208 -42.16 -40.41 8.67
N ASN A 209 -42.04 -39.79 7.50
CA ASN A 209 -42.54 -40.31 6.24
C ASN A 209 -41.52 -41.25 5.58
N ASP A 210 -41.86 -41.84 4.44
CA ASP A 210 -40.98 -42.84 3.81
C ASP A 210 -39.68 -42.24 3.24
N GLY A 211 -39.72 -41.00 2.76
CA GLY A 211 -38.50 -40.28 2.32
C GLY A 211 -37.55 -39.98 3.47
N ASP A 212 -38.10 -39.63 4.65
CA ASP A 212 -37.32 -39.41 5.87
C ASP A 212 -36.60 -40.71 6.29
N LYS A 213 -37.31 -41.85 6.24
CA LYS A 213 -36.74 -43.17 6.58
C LYS A 213 -35.65 -43.55 5.59
N GLU A 214 -35.88 -43.35 4.30
CA GLU A 214 -34.88 -43.64 3.26
C GLU A 214 -33.61 -42.81 3.46
N PHE A 215 -33.75 -41.51 3.73
CA PHE A 215 -32.60 -40.63 4.05
C PHE A 215 -31.78 -41.17 5.23
N LEU A 216 -32.45 -41.54 6.33
CA LEU A 216 -31.78 -42.09 7.51
C LEU A 216 -31.12 -43.44 7.22
N LEU A 217 -31.78 -44.33 6.47
CA LEU A 217 -31.26 -45.66 6.11
C LEU A 217 -30.02 -45.58 5.22
N GLN A 218 -29.93 -44.58 4.34
CA GLN A 218 -28.76 -44.34 3.51
C GLN A 218 -27.63 -43.63 4.27
N GLY A 219 -27.97 -42.66 5.14
CA GLY A 219 -26.98 -41.86 5.86
C GLY A 219 -26.37 -42.54 7.08
N LEU A 220 -27.13 -43.35 7.83
CA LEU A 220 -26.65 -44.02 9.05
C LEU A 220 -25.42 -44.92 8.81
N PRO A 221 -25.37 -45.79 7.78
CA PRO A 221 -24.16 -46.59 7.50
C PRO A 221 -22.92 -45.72 7.26
N VAL A 222 -23.06 -44.63 6.50
CA VAL A 222 -21.96 -43.70 6.20
C VAL A 222 -21.48 -43.00 7.47
N PHE A 223 -22.42 -42.47 8.26
CA PHE A 223 -22.11 -41.81 9.52
C PHE A 223 -21.39 -42.76 10.49
N LEU A 224 -21.93 -43.98 10.68
CA LEU A 224 -21.38 -44.98 11.58
C LEU A 224 -19.99 -45.45 11.16
N ASP A 225 -19.76 -45.66 9.86
CA ASP A 225 -18.43 -45.95 9.33
C ASP A 225 -17.43 -44.81 9.63
N LYS A 226 -17.82 -43.56 9.33
CA LYS A 226 -16.99 -42.38 9.60
C LYS A 226 -16.63 -42.25 11.07
N ILE A 227 -17.56 -42.49 12.00
CA ILE A 227 -17.26 -42.47 13.43
C ILE A 227 -16.63 -43.78 13.96
N GLY A 228 -16.52 -44.83 13.14
CA GLY A 228 -15.91 -46.10 13.49
C GLY A 228 -16.75 -46.96 14.42
N LYS A 229 -18.07 -46.93 14.25
CA LYS A 229 -19.05 -47.73 15.02
C LYS A 229 -20.10 -48.44 14.12
N PRO A 230 -19.69 -49.16 13.07
CA PRO A 230 -20.61 -49.82 12.14
C PRO A 230 -21.52 -50.84 12.83
N GLU A 231 -21.12 -51.40 13.97
CA GLU A 231 -21.89 -52.39 14.74
C GLU A 231 -23.25 -51.87 15.25
N LEU A 232 -23.41 -50.54 15.37
CA LEU A 232 -24.64 -49.92 15.87
C LEU A 232 -25.77 -49.83 14.83
N ILE A 233 -25.50 -50.20 13.57
CA ILE A 233 -26.48 -50.05 12.48
C ILE A 233 -27.77 -50.82 12.76
N ASN A 234 -27.66 -52.04 13.32
CA ASN A 234 -28.80 -52.88 13.64
C ASN A 234 -29.66 -52.31 14.77
N GLU A 235 -29.10 -51.46 15.63
CA GLU A 235 -29.85 -50.79 16.70
C GLU A 235 -30.56 -49.55 16.16
N LEU A 236 -29.82 -48.68 15.46
CA LEU A 236 -30.30 -47.36 15.05
C LEU A 236 -31.27 -47.41 13.86
N SER A 237 -31.23 -48.48 13.07
CA SER A 237 -32.16 -48.71 11.95
C SER A 237 -33.51 -49.33 12.35
N LYS A 238 -33.67 -49.77 13.61
CA LYS A 238 -34.95 -50.31 14.10
C LYS A 238 -36.06 -49.27 13.98
N GLY A 239 -37.22 -49.69 13.49
CA GLY A 239 -38.37 -48.81 13.20
C GLY A 239 -38.23 -47.92 11.97
N LEU A 240 -37.14 -48.00 11.20
CA LEU A 240 -37.01 -47.32 9.90
C LEU A 240 -37.39 -48.24 8.72
N GLN A 241 -37.31 -49.56 8.88
CA GLN A 241 -37.57 -50.54 7.80
C GLN A 241 -38.96 -51.19 7.89
N ASP A 242 -39.60 -51.23 9.06
CA ASP A 242 -40.88 -51.92 9.26
C ASP A 242 -41.86 -51.08 10.10
N THR A 243 -43.12 -50.99 9.66
CA THR A 243 -44.09 -49.99 10.16
C THR A 243 -44.94 -50.48 11.35
N LYS A 244 -44.66 -51.67 11.87
CA LYS A 244 -45.47 -52.34 12.92
C LYS A 244 -44.69 -52.74 14.18
N GLU A 245 -43.43 -52.33 14.34
CA GLU A 245 -42.69 -52.53 15.59
C GLU A 245 -43.10 -51.46 16.62
N ASP A 246 -43.76 -51.87 17.71
CA ASP A 246 -44.04 -51.01 18.87
C ASP A 246 -42.73 -50.72 19.62
N LEU A 247 -42.05 -49.63 19.22
CA LEU A 247 -40.84 -49.16 19.88
C LEU A 247 -41.18 -48.29 21.09
N SER A 248 -40.36 -48.40 22.15
CA SER A 248 -40.45 -47.47 23.29
C SER A 248 -40.22 -46.02 22.83
N PRO A 249 -40.82 -45.02 23.48
CA PRO A 249 -40.56 -43.61 23.18
C PRO A 249 -39.08 -43.21 23.18
N SER A 250 -38.23 -43.93 23.95
CA SER A 250 -36.79 -43.71 23.99
C SER A 250 -36.02 -44.22 22.77
N ASN A 251 -36.64 -45.07 21.94
CA ASN A 251 -36.04 -45.66 20.73
C ASN A 251 -36.74 -45.25 19.43
N LYS A 252 -37.77 -44.41 19.52
CA LYS A 252 -38.54 -43.94 18.36
C LYS A 252 -37.85 -42.76 17.68
N TRP A 253 -37.77 -42.80 16.35
CA TRP A 253 -37.37 -41.66 15.53
C TRP A 253 -38.52 -40.68 15.31
N SER A 254 -38.21 -39.39 15.26
CA SER A 254 -39.14 -38.32 14.95
C SER A 254 -38.41 -37.21 14.20
N LYS A 255 -39.15 -36.34 13.52
CA LYS A 255 -38.59 -35.14 12.87
C LYS A 255 -39.17 -33.87 13.45
N ILE A 256 -38.33 -32.84 13.49
CA ILE A 256 -38.70 -31.49 13.90
C ILE A 256 -38.55 -30.56 12.71
N VAL A 257 -39.59 -29.80 12.42
CA VAL A 257 -39.63 -28.82 11.33
C VAL A 257 -40.24 -27.50 11.79
N ALA A 258 -39.81 -26.41 11.18
CA ALA A 258 -40.36 -25.08 11.41
C ALA A 258 -41.84 -25.00 11.01
N LYS A 259 -42.67 -24.36 11.84
CA LYS A 259 -44.01 -23.91 11.41
C LYS A 259 -43.87 -22.87 10.32
N THR A 260 -44.77 -22.88 9.34
CA THR A 260 -44.89 -21.84 8.31
C THR A 260 -45.22 -20.48 8.92
N TYR A 261 -45.04 -19.42 8.12
CA TYR A 261 -45.37 -18.07 8.57
C TYR A 261 -46.86 -17.94 8.93
N GLU A 262 -47.75 -18.54 8.13
CA GLU A 262 -49.19 -18.53 8.38
C GLU A 262 -49.55 -19.23 9.70
N GLU A 263 -48.89 -20.34 10.01
CA GLU A 263 -49.11 -21.12 11.25
C GLU A 263 -48.57 -20.42 12.51
N ARG A 264 -47.62 -19.49 12.37
CA ARG A 264 -47.04 -18.73 13.51
C ARG A 264 -47.90 -17.54 13.98
N LYS A 265 -48.98 -17.18 13.26
CA LYS A 265 -49.78 -15.96 13.50
C LYS A 265 -49.99 -15.63 14.99
N THR A 266 -49.21 -14.66 15.47
CA THR A 266 -49.35 -14.04 16.79
C THR A 266 -49.83 -12.61 16.56
N LYS A 267 -51.05 -12.30 17.01
CA LYS A 267 -51.79 -11.00 17.02
C LYS A 267 -51.64 -10.06 15.80
N SER A 268 -52.80 -9.63 15.27
CA SER A 268 -52.94 -8.48 14.39
C SER A 268 -52.24 -7.25 14.99
N LEU A 269 -51.07 -6.90 14.47
CA LEU A 269 -50.44 -5.61 14.74
C LEU A 269 -51.28 -4.51 14.10
N MET A 270 -51.42 -3.36 14.78
CA MET A 270 -52.03 -2.17 14.18
C MET A 270 -51.22 -1.79 12.92
N PRO A 271 -51.87 -1.56 11.76
CA PRO A 271 -51.16 -1.11 10.56
C PRO A 271 -50.35 0.15 10.86
N LEU A 272 -49.11 0.21 10.35
CA LEU A 272 -48.17 1.31 10.64
C LEU A 272 -48.75 2.69 10.30
N LYS A 273 -49.56 2.77 9.22
CA LYS A 273 -50.31 3.99 8.86
C LYS A 273 -51.27 4.45 9.96
N GLN A 274 -51.99 3.51 10.56
CA GLN A 274 -52.94 3.80 11.65
C GLN A 274 -52.21 4.19 12.94
N PHE A 275 -51.02 3.61 13.19
CA PHE A 275 -50.16 4.04 14.29
C PHE A 275 -49.59 5.45 14.06
N ARG A 276 -49.05 5.75 12.87
CA ARG A 276 -48.49 7.07 12.54
C ARG A 276 -49.54 8.17 12.70
N LEU A 277 -50.74 7.96 12.18
CA LEU A 277 -51.83 8.93 12.24
C LEU A 277 -52.38 9.17 13.65
N ASN A 278 -52.60 8.10 14.45
CA ASN A 278 -53.35 8.22 15.71
C ASN A 278 -52.50 8.16 16.98
N LYS A 279 -51.19 7.87 16.86
CA LYS A 279 -50.28 7.65 18.00
C LYS A 279 -48.93 8.33 17.87
N TRP A 280 -48.47 8.65 16.66
CA TRP A 280 -47.19 9.35 16.46
C TRP A 280 -47.39 10.86 16.30
N VAL A 281 -48.18 11.28 15.31
CA VAL A 281 -48.40 12.69 14.96
C VAL A 281 -49.62 13.22 15.71
N GLU A 282 -50.82 13.08 15.16
CA GLU A 282 -52.02 13.69 15.74
C GLU A 282 -52.49 12.93 17.00
N GLY A 283 -52.48 13.61 18.15
CA GLY A 283 -52.78 13.00 19.46
C GLY A 283 -51.69 12.05 19.99
N GLY A 284 -50.51 12.07 19.38
CA GLY A 284 -49.33 11.28 19.77
C GLY A 284 -48.35 12.00 20.68
N ILE A 285 -47.29 11.31 21.09
CA ILE A 285 -46.25 11.85 22.01
C ILE A 285 -45.37 12.95 21.37
N PHE A 286 -45.41 13.11 20.04
CA PHE A 286 -44.64 14.12 19.30
C PHE A 286 -45.52 15.14 18.57
N GLY A 287 -46.84 15.08 18.76
CA GLY A 287 -47.80 15.88 17.98
C GLY A 287 -47.73 17.38 18.21
N ASP A 288 -47.13 17.81 19.31
CA ASP A 288 -46.86 19.21 19.66
C ASP A 288 -45.46 19.68 19.21
N LEU A 289 -44.60 18.76 18.76
CA LEU A 289 -43.20 19.03 18.42
C LEU A 289 -42.89 18.92 16.92
N ILE A 290 -43.68 18.14 16.17
CA ILE A 290 -43.39 17.83 14.76
C ILE A 290 -44.65 17.91 13.91
N GLU A 291 -44.65 18.79 12.91
CA GLU A 291 -45.58 18.71 11.78
C GLU A 291 -45.00 17.75 10.74
N ASP A 292 -45.67 16.60 10.53
CA ASP A 292 -45.24 15.55 9.59
C ASP A 292 -46.01 15.72 8.27
N ASP A 293 -45.30 15.80 7.13
CA ASP A 293 -45.89 15.95 5.80
C ASP A 293 -46.44 14.63 5.22
N TYR A 294 -46.36 13.55 6.00
CA TYR A 294 -46.73 12.18 5.64
C TYR A 294 -45.95 11.61 4.46
N SER A 295 -44.89 12.28 4.00
CA SER A 295 -43.99 11.71 3.02
C SER A 295 -43.35 10.43 3.60
N ILE A 296 -43.16 9.45 2.73
CA ILE A 296 -42.43 8.24 3.06
C ILE A 296 -41.10 8.36 2.34
N SER A 297 -40.04 8.64 3.10
CA SER A 297 -38.69 8.45 2.60
C SER A 297 -38.42 6.95 2.53
N ASP A 298 -37.97 6.47 1.39
CA ASP A 298 -37.55 5.08 1.25
C ASP A 298 -36.34 4.80 2.16
N LEU A 299 -36.18 3.54 2.58
CA LEU A 299 -35.03 3.11 3.38
C LEU A 299 -33.69 3.36 2.64
N VAL A 300 -33.76 3.33 1.31
CA VAL A 300 -32.65 3.57 0.40
C VAL A 300 -33.01 4.77 -0.46
N SER A 301 -32.55 5.95 -0.04
CA SER A 301 -32.83 7.20 -0.74
C SER A 301 -31.82 7.50 -1.83
N THR A 302 -32.27 8.15 -2.90
CA THR A 302 -31.43 8.77 -3.94
C THR A 302 -31.52 10.30 -3.86
N GLY A 303 -30.89 11.02 -4.77
CA GLY A 303 -31.00 12.48 -4.87
C GLY A 303 -30.43 13.22 -3.66
N ASP A 304 -31.19 14.17 -3.13
CA ASP A 304 -30.77 14.99 -1.97
C ASP A 304 -30.88 14.26 -0.63
N LEU A 305 -31.69 13.21 -0.53
CA LEU A 305 -31.94 12.47 0.71
C LEU A 305 -30.87 11.42 1.04
N ARG A 306 -29.79 11.35 0.26
CA ARG A 306 -28.66 10.44 0.50
C ARG A 306 -27.85 10.93 1.69
N LEU A 307 -27.47 10.02 2.58
CA LEU A 307 -26.59 10.33 3.70
C LEU A 307 -25.17 10.73 3.27
N LYS A 308 -24.69 10.14 2.16
CA LYS A 308 -23.35 10.37 1.61
C LYS A 308 -23.38 10.47 0.10
N THR A 309 -22.49 11.27 -0.46
CA THR A 309 -22.33 11.44 -1.90
C THR A 309 -20.92 11.02 -2.34
N PRO A 310 -20.79 10.17 -3.37
CA PRO A 310 -19.49 9.82 -3.90
C PRO A 310 -18.95 10.96 -4.78
N ALA A 311 -17.68 11.32 -4.59
CA ALA A 311 -16.99 12.30 -5.42
C ALA A 311 -15.72 11.69 -6.04
N TRP A 312 -15.56 11.84 -7.35
CA TRP A 312 -14.39 11.36 -8.08
C TRP A 312 -13.28 12.42 -8.01
N LYS A 313 -12.29 12.21 -7.16
CA LYS A 313 -11.22 13.18 -6.86
C LYS A 313 -9.88 12.74 -7.47
N ASN A 314 -9.85 12.57 -8.80
CA ASN A 314 -8.65 12.14 -9.52
C ASN A 314 -7.55 13.19 -9.46
N ALA A 315 -6.32 12.77 -9.11
CA ALA A 315 -5.17 13.65 -8.91
C ALA A 315 -5.37 14.78 -7.87
N ALA A 316 -6.40 14.70 -7.02
CA ALA A 316 -6.60 15.64 -5.92
C ALA A 316 -5.58 15.43 -4.77
N TYR A 317 -4.96 14.25 -4.73
CA TYR A 317 -3.87 13.90 -3.82
C TYR A 317 -2.61 13.62 -4.60
N SER A 318 -1.47 14.05 -4.06
CA SER A 318 -0.17 13.64 -4.58
C SER A 318 0.08 12.19 -4.19
N ALA A 319 0.61 11.40 -5.12
CA ALA A 319 1.14 10.10 -4.74
C ALA A 319 2.43 10.24 -3.92
N PRO A 320 2.81 9.23 -3.10
CA PRO A 320 4.03 9.34 -2.31
C PRO A 320 5.30 9.59 -3.13
N CYS A 321 5.40 9.00 -4.33
CA CYS A 321 6.55 9.21 -5.20
C CYS A 321 6.59 10.60 -5.85
N GLU A 322 5.44 11.24 -6.08
CA GLU A 322 5.32 12.60 -6.59
C GLU A 322 5.54 13.63 -5.46
N TYR A 323 4.93 13.39 -4.30
CA TYR A 323 5.03 14.23 -3.12
C TYR A 323 6.47 14.34 -2.62
N ASN A 324 7.20 13.22 -2.55
CA ASN A 324 8.60 13.20 -2.10
C ASN A 324 9.61 13.58 -3.19
N CYS A 325 9.22 13.58 -4.47
CA CYS A 325 10.07 14.08 -5.54
C CYS A 325 10.18 15.61 -5.44
N PRO A 326 11.37 16.21 -5.25
CA PRO A 326 11.47 17.67 -5.17
C PRO A 326 10.95 18.40 -6.41
N ILE A 327 11.07 17.78 -7.59
CA ILE A 327 10.59 18.30 -8.88
C ILE A 327 9.06 18.12 -9.04
N GLY A 328 8.46 17.15 -8.33
CA GLY A 328 7.03 16.83 -8.43
C GLY A 328 6.65 16.06 -9.70
N ILE A 329 7.46 15.07 -10.09
CA ILE A 329 7.20 14.27 -11.31
C ILE A 329 6.02 13.30 -11.05
N PRO A 330 4.91 13.39 -11.81
CA PRO A 330 3.72 12.55 -11.62
C PRO A 330 3.93 11.17 -12.26
N THR A 331 4.63 10.28 -11.56
CA THR A 331 4.97 8.96 -12.12
C THR A 331 3.72 8.12 -12.43
N GLN A 332 2.63 8.29 -11.70
CA GLN A 332 1.36 7.60 -11.98
C GLN A 332 0.85 7.93 -13.37
N LYS A 333 0.92 9.21 -13.77
CA LYS A 333 0.54 9.67 -15.10
C LYS A 333 1.45 9.06 -16.16
N ARG A 334 2.76 9.00 -15.90
CA ARG A 334 3.73 8.30 -16.78
C ARG A 334 3.36 6.83 -16.97
N ILE A 335 3.10 6.10 -15.88
CA ILE A 335 2.69 4.69 -15.92
C ILE A 335 1.33 4.54 -16.63
N SER A 336 0.40 5.47 -16.46
CA SER A 336 -0.90 5.46 -17.17
C SER A 336 -0.71 5.55 -18.68
N LEU A 337 0.17 6.44 -19.16
CA LEU A 337 0.52 6.54 -20.58
C LEU A 337 1.16 5.24 -21.09
N LEU A 338 2.06 4.63 -20.32
CA LEU A 338 2.64 3.33 -20.68
C LEU A 338 1.56 2.22 -20.77
N ARG A 339 0.57 2.20 -19.87
CA ARG A 339 -0.55 1.25 -19.93
C ARG A 339 -1.42 1.42 -21.17
N GLN A 340 -1.57 2.67 -21.62
CA GLN A 340 -2.32 3.01 -22.83
C GLN A 340 -1.54 2.71 -24.12
N GLY A 341 -0.29 2.25 -24.03
CA GLY A 341 0.59 2.05 -25.18
C GLY A 341 1.23 3.33 -25.72
N GLU A 342 1.00 4.47 -25.07
CA GLU A 342 1.49 5.81 -25.43
C GLU A 342 2.94 6.01 -24.95
N ILE A 343 3.84 5.11 -25.39
CA ILE A 343 5.22 5.01 -24.88
C ILE A 343 6.00 6.32 -25.10
N ALA A 344 5.92 6.90 -26.30
CA ALA A 344 6.62 8.16 -26.61
C ALA A 344 6.20 9.29 -25.66
N LYS A 345 4.89 9.51 -25.48
CA LYS A 345 4.35 10.51 -24.54
C LYS A 345 4.77 10.22 -23.11
N ALA A 346 4.83 8.96 -22.69
CA ALA A 346 5.25 8.59 -21.35
C ALA A 346 6.72 8.97 -21.07
N LEU A 347 7.60 8.73 -22.03
CA LEU A 347 9.02 9.08 -21.93
C LEU A 347 9.23 10.60 -22.03
N GLU A 348 8.49 11.27 -22.91
CA GLU A 348 8.51 12.73 -23.04
C GLU A 348 7.98 13.46 -21.80
N LEU A 349 7.00 12.89 -21.08
CA LEU A 349 6.39 13.53 -19.91
C LEU A 349 7.43 13.97 -18.87
N VAL A 350 8.49 13.20 -18.65
CA VAL A 350 9.51 13.56 -17.65
C VAL A 350 10.26 14.84 -18.04
N LEU A 351 10.40 15.11 -19.35
CA LEU A 351 11.05 16.31 -19.88
C LEU A 351 10.22 17.58 -19.67
N GLU A 352 8.92 17.47 -19.34
CA GLU A 352 8.10 18.58 -18.84
C GLU A 352 8.46 19.02 -17.41
N PHE A 353 9.27 18.21 -16.72
CA PHE A 353 9.65 18.43 -15.33
C PHE A 353 11.17 18.59 -15.19
N SER A 354 11.96 17.78 -15.88
CA SER A 354 13.41 17.80 -15.79
C SER A 354 14.09 17.60 -17.15
N PRO A 355 15.09 18.42 -17.52
CA PRO A 355 15.94 18.15 -18.68
C PRO A 355 16.93 16.98 -18.47
N PHE A 356 17.04 16.44 -17.25
CA PHE A 356 18.01 15.39 -16.90
C PHE A 356 17.37 14.08 -16.36
N PRO A 357 16.42 13.46 -17.10
CA PRO A 357 15.77 12.24 -16.64
C PRO A 357 16.74 11.05 -16.49
N ALA A 358 17.79 10.95 -17.28
CA ALA A 358 18.73 9.84 -17.22
C ALA A 358 19.90 10.13 -16.26
N SER A 359 20.57 11.29 -16.38
CA SER A 359 21.70 11.64 -15.53
C SER A 359 21.29 11.88 -14.09
N VAL A 360 20.30 12.74 -13.86
CA VAL A 360 19.91 13.08 -12.48
C VAL A 360 18.96 12.03 -11.93
N CYS A 361 17.78 11.83 -12.54
CA CYS A 361 16.81 10.89 -11.98
C CYS A 361 17.26 9.42 -12.07
N GLY A 362 18.03 9.06 -13.09
CA GLY A 362 18.49 7.69 -13.33
C GLY A 362 19.79 7.27 -12.63
N GLN A 363 20.66 8.21 -12.24
CA GLN A 363 21.98 7.87 -11.68
C GLN A 363 22.29 8.56 -10.35
N VAL A 364 22.16 9.89 -10.27
CA VAL A 364 22.67 10.67 -9.13
C VAL A 364 21.63 10.92 -8.04
N CYS A 365 20.34 10.90 -8.38
CA CYS A 365 19.26 11.09 -7.40
C CYS A 365 19.27 9.95 -6.37
N PRO A 366 19.11 10.23 -5.07
CA PRO A 366 18.91 9.18 -4.06
C PRO A 366 17.57 8.45 -4.20
N ASN A 367 16.70 8.88 -5.12
CA ASN A 367 15.38 8.32 -5.39
C ASN A 367 14.46 8.32 -4.15
N LEU A 368 14.31 9.46 -3.47
CA LEU A 368 13.36 9.65 -2.35
C LEU A 368 11.93 9.18 -2.69
N CYS A 369 11.58 9.19 -3.98
CA CYS A 369 10.31 8.69 -4.49
C CYS A 369 10.09 7.18 -4.29
N VAL A 370 11.14 6.38 -4.11
CA VAL A 370 11.05 4.94 -3.82
C VAL A 370 11.00 4.65 -2.32
N ASP A 371 11.50 5.55 -1.47
CA ASP A 371 11.58 5.36 -0.03
C ASP A 371 10.18 5.22 0.60
N GLU A 372 9.22 6.04 0.15
CA GLU A 372 7.83 6.04 0.62
C GLU A 372 6.85 5.41 -0.39
N CYS A 373 7.34 4.62 -1.34
CA CYS A 373 6.47 3.99 -2.34
C CYS A 373 5.51 2.98 -1.67
N ASN A 374 4.20 3.16 -1.81
CA ASN A 374 3.19 2.21 -1.29
C ASN A 374 3.37 0.76 -1.80
N ARG A 375 4.08 0.55 -2.93
CA ARG A 375 4.38 -0.80 -3.42
C ARG A 375 5.25 -1.61 -2.45
N LYS A 376 5.97 -0.98 -1.52
CA LYS A 376 6.76 -1.65 -0.47
C LYS A 376 5.91 -2.51 0.47
N TYR A 377 4.61 -2.24 0.59
CA TYR A 377 3.68 -3.06 1.35
C TYR A 377 3.20 -4.31 0.59
N VAL A 378 3.63 -4.48 -0.67
CA VAL A 378 3.34 -5.65 -1.51
C VAL A 378 4.63 -6.40 -1.83
N ASP A 379 5.64 -5.73 -2.40
CA ASP A 379 6.95 -6.32 -2.71
C ASP A 379 8.08 -5.26 -2.76
N GLN A 380 8.65 -4.97 -3.93
CA GLN A 380 9.73 -4.01 -4.16
C GLN A 380 9.19 -2.70 -4.73
N PRO A 381 9.80 -1.54 -4.42
CA PRO A 381 9.46 -0.28 -5.09
C PRO A 381 9.51 -0.36 -6.62
N ILE A 382 8.87 0.61 -7.27
CA ILE A 382 8.94 0.79 -8.72
C ILE A 382 10.36 1.20 -9.13
N LYS A 383 10.83 0.68 -10.27
CA LYS A 383 12.12 0.97 -10.92
C LYS A 383 12.21 2.41 -11.47
N MET A 384 12.20 3.38 -10.57
CA MET A 384 12.15 4.82 -10.89
C MET A 384 13.38 5.29 -11.67
N ALA A 385 14.57 4.83 -11.28
CA ALA A 385 15.83 5.21 -11.89
C ALA A 385 15.91 4.68 -13.33
N GLU A 386 15.56 3.41 -13.53
CA GLU A 386 15.55 2.75 -14.84
C GLU A 386 14.52 3.41 -15.77
N LEU A 387 13.32 3.72 -15.27
CA LEU A 387 12.32 4.47 -16.04
C LEU A 387 12.82 5.87 -16.44
N GLY A 388 13.65 6.53 -15.61
CA GLY A 388 14.31 7.79 -15.98
C GLY A 388 15.30 7.61 -17.14
N LYS A 389 16.11 6.54 -17.09
CA LYS A 389 17.10 6.21 -18.14
C LYS A 389 16.47 5.96 -19.51
N LEU A 390 15.25 5.44 -19.56
CA LEU A 390 14.52 5.24 -20.84
C LEU A 390 14.31 6.55 -21.61
N SER A 391 14.34 7.70 -20.94
CA SER A 391 14.12 9.02 -21.57
C SER A 391 15.42 9.69 -22.04
N LYS A 392 16.57 8.98 -21.99
CA LYS A 392 17.88 9.48 -22.41
C LYS A 392 17.84 10.02 -23.83
N ASP A 393 17.39 9.19 -24.78
CA ASP A 393 17.52 9.45 -26.22
C ASP A 393 16.31 10.17 -26.83
N ILE A 394 15.37 10.65 -25.98
CA ILE A 394 14.21 11.42 -26.43
C ILE A 394 14.68 12.78 -26.94
N LYS A 395 14.52 12.99 -28.25
CA LYS A 395 14.76 14.27 -28.92
C LYS A 395 13.57 15.19 -28.70
N VAL A 396 13.82 16.46 -28.42
CA VAL A 396 12.77 17.46 -28.28
C VAL A 396 12.83 18.43 -29.44
N THR A 397 11.67 18.76 -29.99
CA THR A 397 11.51 19.77 -31.02
C THR A 397 11.56 21.17 -30.41
N THR A 398 12.15 22.11 -31.14
CA THR A 398 12.16 23.53 -30.80
C THR A 398 10.74 24.07 -30.57
N PRO A 399 10.58 25.13 -29.76
CA PRO A 399 9.27 25.74 -29.51
C PRO A 399 8.64 26.21 -30.82
N ASN A 400 7.36 25.89 -31.03
CA ASN A 400 6.63 26.27 -32.25
C ASN A 400 6.42 27.79 -32.39
N LYS A 401 6.59 28.57 -31.32
CA LYS A 401 6.36 30.02 -31.30
C LYS A 401 7.33 30.74 -30.38
N GLU A 402 8.06 31.71 -30.90
CA GLU A 402 8.89 32.60 -30.09
C GLU A 402 8.07 33.80 -29.59
N ASN A 403 8.29 34.21 -28.34
CA ASN A 403 7.57 35.33 -27.72
C ASN A 403 8.34 36.68 -27.78
N ASN A 404 9.46 36.71 -28.52
CA ASN A 404 10.38 37.85 -28.70
C ASN A 404 10.98 38.45 -27.42
N ARG A 405 10.75 37.84 -26.26
CA ARG A 405 11.34 38.26 -24.97
C ARG A 405 12.60 37.46 -24.69
N LYS A 406 13.50 38.05 -23.90
CA LYS A 406 14.80 37.46 -23.58
C LYS A 406 15.05 37.42 -22.08
N VAL A 407 15.63 36.31 -21.64
CA VAL A 407 15.99 36.04 -20.25
C VAL A 407 17.47 35.68 -20.15
N ALA A 408 18.18 36.33 -19.23
CA ALA A 408 19.56 35.99 -18.91
C ALA A 408 19.60 34.98 -17.76
N VAL A 409 20.48 33.99 -17.85
CA VAL A 409 20.72 33.02 -16.77
C VAL A 409 22.21 33.05 -16.43
N ILE A 410 22.54 33.37 -15.19
CA ILE A 410 23.91 33.42 -14.69
C ILE A 410 24.21 32.09 -13.98
N GLY A 411 25.11 31.29 -14.55
CA GLY A 411 25.48 29.97 -14.08
C GLY A 411 24.78 28.83 -14.82
N SER A 412 25.56 27.85 -15.29
CA SER A 412 25.09 26.67 -16.02
C SER A 412 24.94 25.41 -15.14
N GLY A 413 24.70 25.59 -13.84
CA GLY A 413 24.38 24.48 -12.93
C GLY A 413 22.99 23.90 -13.18
N ALA A 414 22.63 22.88 -12.39
CA ALA A 414 21.34 22.20 -12.52
C ALA A 414 20.12 23.15 -12.45
N ALA A 415 20.16 24.16 -11.58
CA ALA A 415 19.10 25.17 -11.49
C ALA A 415 19.03 26.07 -12.73
N GLY A 416 20.17 26.56 -13.21
CA GLY A 416 20.26 27.42 -14.39
C GLY A 416 19.84 26.70 -15.67
N LEU A 417 20.35 25.48 -15.87
CA LEU A 417 19.96 24.63 -17.01
C LEU A 417 18.50 24.20 -16.94
N GLY A 418 17.98 23.92 -15.74
CA GLY A 418 16.55 23.67 -15.54
C GLY A 418 15.69 24.86 -15.93
N ALA A 419 16.04 26.07 -15.46
CA ALA A 419 15.33 27.29 -15.81
C ALA A 419 15.40 27.58 -17.32
N ALA A 420 16.59 27.49 -17.90
CA ALA A 420 16.82 27.74 -19.32
C ALA A 420 16.03 26.79 -20.22
N TRP A 421 16.00 25.50 -19.87
CA TRP A 421 15.21 24.49 -20.57
C TRP A 421 13.72 24.87 -20.63
N HIS A 422 13.12 25.15 -19.47
CA HIS A 422 11.69 25.44 -19.38
C HIS A 422 11.33 26.79 -20.01
N LEU A 423 12.14 27.83 -19.80
CA LEU A 423 11.97 29.13 -20.47
C LEU A 423 12.08 28.99 -21.99
N ARG A 424 13.05 28.20 -22.47
CA ARG A 424 13.19 27.99 -23.90
C ARG A 424 11.95 27.31 -24.46
N LYS A 425 11.43 26.25 -23.81
CA LYS A 425 10.17 25.59 -24.20
C LYS A 425 8.97 26.53 -24.22
N SER A 426 8.91 27.53 -23.33
CA SER A 426 7.88 28.59 -23.35
C SER A 426 8.09 29.67 -24.43
N GLY A 427 9.12 29.54 -25.28
CA GLY A 427 9.34 30.41 -26.44
C GLY A 427 10.25 31.61 -26.18
N TYR A 428 10.89 31.71 -25.02
CA TYR A 428 11.84 32.78 -24.71
C TYR A 428 13.19 32.57 -25.39
N LYS A 429 13.89 33.67 -25.68
CA LYS A 429 15.32 33.66 -26.01
C LYS A 429 16.12 33.60 -24.70
N VAL A 430 16.99 32.62 -24.56
CA VAL A 430 17.72 32.38 -23.30
C VAL A 430 19.21 32.41 -23.54
N ASP A 431 19.90 33.30 -22.82
CA ASP A 431 21.36 33.41 -22.79
C ASP A 431 21.88 32.97 -21.42
N ILE A 432 22.66 31.88 -21.38
CA ILE A 432 23.38 31.44 -20.19
C ILE A 432 24.79 32.05 -20.19
N LEU A 433 25.18 32.67 -19.09
CA LEU A 433 26.53 33.15 -18.83
C LEU A 433 27.20 32.22 -17.81
N GLU A 434 28.24 31.52 -18.23
CA GLU A 434 29.00 30.56 -17.41
C GLU A 434 30.43 31.07 -17.20
N GLN A 435 30.88 31.10 -15.96
CA GLN A 435 32.22 31.59 -15.62
C GLN A 435 33.33 30.61 -16.05
N ASP A 436 33.05 29.31 -15.98
CA ASP A 436 34.02 28.26 -16.26
C ASP A 436 34.14 27.99 -17.77
N LYS A 437 35.17 27.23 -18.18
CA LYS A 437 35.40 26.85 -19.58
C LYS A 437 34.33 25.91 -20.15
N VAL A 438 33.72 25.12 -19.28
CA VAL A 438 32.72 24.09 -19.62
C VAL A 438 31.42 24.35 -18.89
N PHE A 439 30.29 24.12 -19.56
CA PHE A 439 28.96 24.25 -18.97
C PHE A 439 28.45 22.92 -18.41
N GLY A 440 27.43 22.96 -17.54
CA GLY A 440 26.91 21.80 -16.82
C GLY A 440 27.12 21.87 -15.30
N GLY A 441 27.83 22.89 -14.81
CA GLY A 441 28.13 23.12 -13.40
C GLY A 441 28.64 21.87 -12.68
N LYS A 442 28.19 21.64 -11.44
CA LYS A 442 28.63 20.51 -10.61
C LYS A 442 28.35 19.13 -11.24
N LEU A 443 27.31 18.99 -12.08
CA LEU A 443 27.02 17.71 -12.76
C LEU A 443 28.18 17.30 -13.68
N LYS A 444 28.69 18.22 -14.51
CA LYS A 444 29.79 17.94 -15.42
C LYS A 444 31.15 18.01 -14.74
N GLN A 445 31.34 19.00 -13.86
CA GLN A 445 32.65 19.34 -13.34
C GLN A 445 33.04 18.59 -12.07
N VAL A 446 32.10 18.08 -11.26
CA VAL A 446 32.40 17.62 -9.89
C VAL A 446 32.06 16.14 -9.67
N ILE A 447 30.92 15.68 -10.17
CA ILE A 447 30.49 14.29 -9.93
C ILE A 447 31.44 13.30 -10.65
N PRO A 448 31.95 12.26 -9.95
CA PRO A 448 32.79 11.22 -10.53
C PRO A 448 32.07 10.42 -11.63
N GLU A 449 32.84 9.91 -12.60
CA GLU A 449 32.32 9.13 -13.72
C GLU A 449 31.64 7.82 -13.29
N ASP A 450 32.14 7.17 -12.23
CA ASP A 450 31.53 5.95 -11.65
C ASP A 450 30.10 6.17 -11.14
N ARG A 451 29.74 7.43 -10.82
CA ARG A 451 28.40 7.82 -10.35
C ARG A 451 27.57 8.42 -11.47
N LEU A 452 28.17 9.13 -12.42
CA LEU A 452 27.49 9.80 -13.52
C LEU A 452 28.24 9.60 -14.84
N GLU A 453 27.66 8.76 -15.69
CA GLU A 453 28.23 8.42 -16.99
C GLU A 453 28.30 9.67 -17.89
N ARG A 454 29.49 9.95 -18.44
CA ARG A 454 29.73 11.17 -19.23
C ARG A 454 28.90 11.22 -20.50
N ASN A 455 28.77 10.09 -21.20
CA ASN A 455 27.99 9.98 -22.43
C ASN A 455 26.49 10.28 -22.21
N ILE A 456 25.92 9.79 -21.10
CA ILE A 456 24.52 10.11 -20.75
C ILE A 456 24.39 11.62 -20.53
N LEU A 457 25.24 12.20 -19.68
CA LEU A 457 25.19 13.63 -19.39
C LEU A 457 25.36 14.50 -20.64
N GLU A 458 26.31 14.16 -21.51
CA GLU A 458 26.57 14.88 -22.76
C GLU A 458 25.36 14.84 -23.70
N THR A 459 24.67 13.69 -23.79
CA THR A 459 23.42 13.57 -24.56
C THR A 459 22.36 14.55 -24.04
N GLU A 460 22.18 14.64 -22.72
CA GLU A 460 21.17 15.52 -22.12
C GLU A 460 21.56 17.00 -22.19
N LEU A 461 22.84 17.32 -22.05
CA LEU A 461 23.36 18.70 -22.23
C LEU A 461 23.21 19.16 -23.68
N GLN A 462 23.53 18.30 -24.66
CA GLN A 462 23.36 18.61 -26.07
C GLN A 462 21.88 18.87 -26.40
N ARG A 463 20.96 18.10 -25.81
CA ARG A 463 19.51 18.33 -25.94
C ARG A 463 19.10 19.75 -25.54
N ILE A 464 19.72 20.32 -24.49
CA ILE A 464 19.45 21.69 -24.05
C ILE A 464 19.97 22.70 -25.08
N ILE A 465 21.16 22.48 -25.65
CA ILE A 465 21.69 23.33 -26.72
C ILE A 465 20.81 23.25 -27.97
N ASP A 466 20.43 22.04 -28.39
CA ASP A 466 19.59 21.79 -29.56
C ASP A 466 18.19 22.43 -29.41
N SER A 467 17.73 22.67 -28.18
CA SER A 467 16.49 23.42 -27.93
C SER A 467 16.59 24.89 -28.33
N GLY A 468 17.79 25.43 -28.54
CA GLY A 468 18.07 26.83 -28.91
C GLY A 468 18.50 27.72 -27.74
N VAL A 469 18.93 27.13 -26.62
CA VAL A 469 19.56 27.87 -25.52
C VAL A 469 20.98 28.27 -25.94
N ASN A 470 21.31 29.55 -25.79
CA ASN A 470 22.65 30.05 -26.06
C ASN A 470 23.50 30.01 -24.77
N VAL A 471 24.73 29.50 -24.87
CA VAL A 471 25.64 29.38 -23.70
C VAL A 471 26.96 30.09 -24.00
N LYS A 472 27.31 31.06 -23.15
CA LYS A 472 28.56 31.82 -23.20
C LYS A 472 29.42 31.41 -22.01
N THR A 473 30.42 30.57 -22.26
CA THR A 473 31.42 30.16 -21.25
C THR A 473 32.48 31.24 -21.05
N ASN A 474 33.37 31.04 -20.07
CA ASN A 474 34.44 32.01 -19.73
C ASN A 474 33.92 33.43 -19.45
N THR A 475 32.69 33.57 -18.98
CA THR A 475 32.02 34.84 -18.79
C THR A 475 31.64 35.01 -17.32
N ARG A 476 32.58 35.50 -16.52
CA ARG A 476 32.31 35.87 -15.12
C ARG A 476 31.50 37.16 -15.07
N VAL A 477 30.39 37.16 -14.33
CA VAL A 477 29.56 38.35 -14.14
C VAL A 477 30.09 39.17 -12.97
N ASP A 478 30.50 40.41 -13.27
CA ASP A 478 30.84 41.43 -12.30
C ASP A 478 29.69 42.44 -12.13
N LYS A 479 29.89 43.48 -11.32
CA LYS A 479 28.87 44.50 -11.04
C LYS A 479 28.39 45.24 -12.29
N GLU A 480 29.31 45.56 -13.20
CA GLU A 480 28.99 46.31 -14.42
C GLU A 480 28.17 45.46 -15.38
N LEU A 481 28.60 44.21 -15.62
CA LEU A 481 27.88 43.28 -16.45
C LEU A 481 26.52 42.93 -15.85
N PHE A 482 26.42 42.74 -14.53
CA PHE A 482 25.14 42.49 -13.86
C PHE A 482 24.15 43.63 -14.08
N SER A 483 24.56 44.89 -13.86
CA SER A 483 23.70 46.05 -14.10
C SER A 483 23.25 46.17 -15.57
N LYS A 484 24.11 45.76 -16.51
CA LYS A 484 23.74 45.68 -17.92
C LYS A 484 22.68 44.60 -18.17
N LEU A 485 22.84 43.41 -17.60
CA LEU A 485 21.86 42.32 -17.73
C LEU A 485 20.48 42.71 -17.20
N GLU A 486 20.43 43.40 -16.06
CA GLU A 486 19.18 43.91 -15.47
C GLU A 486 18.41 44.87 -16.39
N LYS A 487 19.13 45.70 -17.15
CA LYS A 487 18.54 46.67 -18.09
C LYS A 487 18.16 46.01 -19.42
N ASP A 488 19.04 45.16 -19.92
CA ASP A 488 18.92 44.64 -21.27
C ASP A 488 17.86 43.54 -21.35
N TYR A 489 17.69 42.70 -20.32
CA TYR A 489 16.80 41.52 -20.35
C TYR A 489 15.47 41.74 -19.62
N ASP A 490 14.44 40.97 -20.02
CA ASP A 490 13.12 41.05 -19.41
C ASP A 490 13.09 40.45 -17.99
N ALA A 491 13.96 39.46 -17.75
CA ALA A 491 14.21 38.85 -16.45
C ALA A 491 15.65 38.31 -16.37
N VAL A 492 16.16 38.15 -15.15
CA VAL A 492 17.49 37.59 -14.87
C VAL A 492 17.37 36.47 -13.84
N VAL A 493 17.95 35.31 -14.14
CA VAL A 493 18.05 34.16 -13.22
C VAL A 493 19.48 34.06 -12.72
N VAL A 494 19.69 34.20 -11.41
CA VAL A 494 21.01 34.09 -10.77
C VAL A 494 21.16 32.68 -10.20
N ALA A 495 21.67 31.74 -11.00
CA ALA A 495 21.83 30.33 -10.66
C ALA A 495 23.32 29.95 -10.44
N ILE A 496 24.05 30.83 -9.74
CA ILE A 496 25.50 30.71 -9.53
C ILE A 496 25.92 29.57 -8.62
N GLY A 497 24.99 28.96 -7.88
CA GLY A 497 25.28 27.91 -6.91
C GLY A 497 26.19 28.37 -5.77
N ALA A 498 26.73 27.39 -5.03
CA ALA A 498 27.68 27.61 -3.95
C ALA A 498 29.03 26.97 -4.32
N HIS A 499 30.09 27.78 -4.36
CA HIS A 499 31.42 27.38 -4.85
C HIS A 499 32.55 27.71 -3.89
N ASN A 500 32.30 28.53 -2.85
CA ASN A 500 33.33 28.91 -1.89
C ASN A 500 33.25 28.03 -0.65
N PRO A 501 34.24 27.16 -0.36
CA PRO A 501 34.16 26.26 0.77
C PRO A 501 34.11 27.02 2.10
N VAL A 502 33.33 26.52 3.04
CA VAL A 502 33.35 26.99 4.42
C VAL A 502 34.65 26.53 5.07
N VAL A 503 35.55 27.47 5.33
CA VAL A 503 36.82 27.20 6.03
C VAL A 503 36.69 27.62 7.48
N ILE A 504 36.96 26.68 8.39
CA ILE A 504 37.02 26.95 9.83
C ILE A 504 38.41 27.53 10.13
N PRO A 505 38.51 28.69 10.79
CA PRO A 505 39.80 29.31 11.08
C PRO A 505 40.49 28.57 12.24
N PHE A 506 41.43 27.69 11.91
CA PHE A 506 42.33 27.04 12.86
C PHE A 506 43.79 27.14 12.36
N GLU A 507 44.76 26.91 13.25
CA GLU A 507 46.18 26.91 12.89
C GLU A 507 46.46 25.85 11.80
N GLY A 508 47.06 26.25 10.68
CA GLY A 508 47.36 25.34 9.56
C GLY A 508 46.25 25.20 8.52
N HIS A 509 45.14 25.94 8.62
CA HIS A 509 44.03 25.87 7.65
C HIS A 509 44.44 26.26 6.21
N GLU A 510 45.51 27.02 6.04
CA GLU A 510 46.08 27.37 4.73
C GLU A 510 46.64 26.16 3.96
N LYS A 511 46.90 25.04 4.64
CA LYS A 511 47.35 23.78 4.04
C LYS A 511 46.21 22.93 3.47
N LEU A 512 44.96 23.36 3.65
CA LEU A 512 43.78 22.63 3.18
C LEU A 512 43.65 22.68 1.66
N VAL A 513 43.50 21.52 1.05
CA VAL A 513 43.00 21.41 -0.31
C VAL A 513 41.48 21.56 -0.28
N LYS A 514 40.94 22.42 -1.15
CA LYS A 514 39.49 22.61 -1.27
C LYS A 514 38.88 21.44 -2.04
N GLY A 515 37.92 20.74 -1.46
CA GLY A 515 37.34 19.53 -2.05
C GLY A 515 36.69 19.76 -3.42
N LEU A 516 36.01 20.90 -3.61
CA LEU A 516 35.40 21.24 -4.89
C LEU A 516 36.44 21.44 -6.00
N ASP A 517 37.50 22.19 -5.72
CA ASP A 517 38.58 22.45 -6.68
C ASP A 517 39.35 21.17 -7.01
N PHE A 518 39.59 20.32 -6.00
CA PHE A 518 40.17 18.99 -6.17
C PHE A 518 39.35 18.11 -7.14
N LEU A 519 38.03 18.01 -6.93
CA LEU A 519 37.16 17.22 -7.80
C LEU A 519 37.06 17.79 -9.21
N LYS A 520 37.05 19.12 -9.35
CA LYS A 520 37.11 19.80 -10.66
C LYS A 520 38.39 19.44 -11.42
N ALA A 521 39.54 19.52 -10.76
CA ALA A 521 40.83 19.18 -11.36
C ALA A 521 40.84 17.72 -11.84
N VAL A 522 40.43 16.78 -10.97
CA VAL A 522 40.32 15.35 -11.32
C VAL A 522 39.45 15.12 -12.56
N ASN A 523 38.26 15.72 -12.61
CA ASN A 523 37.34 15.52 -13.73
C ASN A 523 37.78 16.21 -15.02
N ASN A 524 38.62 17.24 -14.94
CA ASN A 524 39.28 17.85 -16.10
C ASN A 524 40.43 16.99 -16.65
N GLY A 525 40.72 15.83 -16.04
CA GLY A 525 41.84 14.96 -16.39
C GLY A 525 43.18 15.42 -15.80
N GLU A 526 43.16 16.40 -14.89
CA GLU A 526 44.34 16.79 -14.13
C GLU A 526 44.65 15.74 -13.06
N LYS A 527 45.92 15.69 -12.63
CA LYS A 527 46.38 14.79 -11.58
C LYS A 527 46.87 15.63 -10.40
N PRO A 528 45.97 16.25 -9.61
CA PRO A 528 46.37 17.00 -8.44
C PRO A 528 47.16 16.07 -7.49
N HIS A 529 48.17 16.63 -6.83
CA HIS A 529 49.01 15.83 -5.94
C HIS A 529 48.21 15.33 -4.74
N VAL A 530 48.30 14.01 -4.48
CA VAL A 530 47.72 13.33 -3.33
C VAL A 530 48.81 12.41 -2.76
N GLY A 531 49.09 12.53 -1.46
CA GLY A 531 50.04 11.65 -0.79
C GLY A 531 49.46 10.26 -0.47
N GLU A 532 50.21 9.44 0.27
CA GLU A 532 49.78 8.07 0.58
C GLU A 532 48.68 8.04 1.65
N LYS A 533 48.74 8.96 2.63
CA LYS A 533 47.75 9.12 3.70
C LYS A 533 46.95 10.41 3.52
N VAL A 534 45.63 10.29 3.42
CA VAL A 534 44.72 11.43 3.20
C VAL A 534 43.72 11.53 4.32
N VAL A 535 43.53 12.75 4.84
CA VAL A 535 42.42 13.07 5.75
C VAL A 535 41.43 13.99 5.04
N VAL A 536 40.17 13.58 4.99
CA VAL A 536 39.06 14.38 4.47
C VAL A 536 38.26 14.94 5.64
N ILE A 537 38.20 16.27 5.77
CA ILE A 537 37.38 16.95 6.76
C ILE A 537 35.98 17.14 6.18
N GLY A 538 35.01 16.39 6.70
CA GLY A 538 33.63 16.29 6.26
C GLY A 538 33.23 14.85 5.92
N ALA A 539 31.97 14.48 6.18
CA ALA A 539 31.41 13.17 5.82
C ALA A 539 30.04 13.29 5.11
N GLY A 540 29.87 14.34 4.29
CA GLY A 540 28.74 14.49 3.36
C GLY A 540 28.97 13.80 2.01
N ASN A 541 27.97 13.83 1.11
CA ASN A 541 28.08 13.19 -0.21
C ASN A 541 29.30 13.68 -1.02
N ALA A 542 29.54 15.01 -1.04
CA ALA A 542 30.72 15.57 -1.70
C ALA A 542 32.04 15.11 -1.06
N ALA A 543 32.06 14.83 0.24
CA ALA A 543 33.24 14.29 0.89
C ALA A 543 33.48 12.83 0.49
N MET A 544 32.44 12.03 0.30
CA MET A 544 32.58 10.66 -0.23
C MET A 544 33.14 10.67 -1.65
N ASP A 545 32.71 11.62 -2.49
CA ASP A 545 33.29 11.81 -3.83
C ASP A 545 34.78 12.18 -3.75
N VAL A 546 35.18 13.04 -2.81
CA VAL A 546 36.59 13.37 -2.55
C VAL A 546 37.39 12.13 -2.15
N VAL A 547 36.83 11.26 -1.29
CA VAL A 547 37.47 10.00 -0.89
C VAL A 547 37.72 9.10 -2.09
N ILE A 548 36.71 8.92 -2.96
CA ILE A 548 36.85 8.13 -4.20
C ILE A 548 37.92 8.75 -5.11
N GLY A 549 37.90 10.08 -5.29
CA GLY A 549 38.89 10.79 -6.08
C GLY A 549 40.32 10.62 -5.55
N ALA A 550 40.50 10.64 -4.23
CA ALA A 550 41.81 10.41 -3.60
C ALA A 550 42.33 8.99 -3.85
N TYR A 551 41.48 7.96 -3.72
CA TYR A 551 41.86 6.58 -4.04
C TYR A 551 42.21 6.41 -5.52
N ASN A 552 41.43 7.01 -6.43
CA ASN A 552 41.70 6.95 -7.87
C ASN A 552 43.03 7.61 -8.27
N LEU A 553 43.54 8.53 -7.44
CA LEU A 553 44.85 9.16 -7.62
C LEU A 553 46.00 8.44 -6.88
N GLY A 554 45.73 7.32 -6.21
CA GLY A 554 46.75 6.46 -5.61
C GLY A 554 46.94 6.59 -4.11
N ALA A 555 46.02 7.25 -3.39
CA ALA A 555 46.03 7.23 -1.93
C ALA A 555 45.93 5.78 -1.40
N LYS A 556 46.71 5.44 -0.37
CA LYS A 556 46.70 4.10 0.26
C LYS A 556 45.78 4.04 1.46
N GLU A 557 45.71 5.12 2.24
CA GLU A 557 44.83 5.24 3.40
C GLU A 557 44.06 6.56 3.35
N VAL A 558 42.73 6.50 3.35
CA VAL A 558 41.87 7.68 3.40
C VAL A 558 40.98 7.62 4.64
N THR A 559 41.05 8.65 5.47
CA THR A 559 40.19 8.80 6.65
C THR A 559 39.31 10.03 6.52
N ALA A 560 37.99 9.85 6.46
CA ALA A 560 37.03 10.94 6.54
C ALA A 560 36.65 11.20 8.00
N ILE A 561 36.62 12.47 8.41
CA ILE A 561 36.27 12.88 9.77
C ILE A 561 35.13 13.89 9.76
N ASP A 562 34.23 13.82 10.75
CA ASP A 562 33.15 14.79 10.89
C ASP A 562 32.83 15.04 12.38
N ILE A 563 32.33 16.23 12.69
CA ILE A 563 31.89 16.61 14.04
C ILE A 563 30.53 15.98 14.38
N GLN A 564 29.76 15.59 13.36
CA GLN A 564 28.44 14.99 13.50
C GLN A 564 28.38 13.64 12.79
N LYS A 565 27.25 12.94 12.96
CA LYS A 565 26.99 11.70 12.22
C LYS A 565 27.06 11.97 10.71
N PRO A 566 27.70 11.10 9.91
CA PRO A 566 27.83 11.28 8.46
C PRO A 566 26.50 11.62 7.78
N ALA A 567 26.50 12.71 7.01
CA ALA A 567 25.33 13.18 6.27
C ALA A 567 25.21 12.54 4.87
N ALA A 568 26.23 11.80 4.43
CA ALA A 568 26.21 11.07 3.17
C ALA A 568 25.16 9.96 3.15
N PHE A 569 24.67 9.61 1.95
CA PHE A 569 23.74 8.50 1.79
C PHE A 569 24.39 7.16 2.16
N LYS A 570 23.61 6.25 2.75
CA LYS A 570 24.08 4.91 3.17
C LYS A 570 24.79 4.15 2.05
N LYS A 571 24.35 4.30 0.80
CA LYS A 571 24.98 3.66 -0.37
C LYS A 571 26.39 4.20 -0.63
N GLU A 572 26.59 5.51 -0.49
CA GLU A 572 27.88 6.16 -0.71
C GLU A 572 28.87 5.82 0.41
N ILE A 573 28.39 5.79 1.67
CA ILE A 573 29.18 5.35 2.82
C ILE A 573 29.69 3.92 2.61
N LYS A 574 28.77 2.99 2.25
CA LYS A 574 29.16 1.59 1.97
C LYS A 574 30.17 1.48 0.84
N HIS A 575 30.06 2.31 -0.21
CA HIS A 575 31.01 2.31 -1.31
C HIS A 575 32.41 2.65 -0.83
N VAL A 576 32.58 3.76 -0.12
CA VAL A 576 33.93 4.16 0.35
C VAL A 576 34.49 3.21 1.40
N GLU A 577 33.65 2.63 2.26
CA GLU A 577 34.06 1.59 3.22
C GLU A 577 34.60 0.34 2.50
N MET A 578 33.99 -0.07 1.38
CA MET A 578 34.48 -1.18 0.56
C MET A 578 35.83 -0.88 -0.11
N LEU A 579 36.15 0.40 -0.36
CA LEU A 579 37.47 0.84 -0.83
C LEU A 579 38.51 0.88 0.31
N GLY A 580 38.10 0.63 1.56
CA GLY A 580 38.97 0.65 2.74
C GLY A 580 39.01 1.98 3.48
N ALA A 581 38.14 2.94 3.15
CA ALA A 581 38.08 4.23 3.83
C ALA A 581 37.60 4.06 5.28
N LYS A 582 38.19 4.83 6.20
CA LYS A 582 37.71 4.94 7.58
C LYS A 582 36.86 6.21 7.73
N ILE A 583 35.71 6.11 8.38
CA ILE A 583 34.88 7.28 8.72
C ILE A 583 34.81 7.43 10.23
N LEU A 584 35.32 8.53 10.77
CA LEU A 584 35.40 8.80 12.21
C LEU A 584 34.50 9.99 12.59
N TRP A 585 33.69 9.80 13.62
CA TRP A 585 32.86 10.85 14.21
C TRP A 585 32.51 10.48 15.66
N PRO A 586 32.28 11.45 16.56
CA PRO A 586 32.56 12.87 16.38
C PRO A 586 34.07 13.17 16.49
N CYS A 587 34.59 13.97 15.56
CA CYS A 587 36.00 14.40 15.52
C CYS A 587 36.08 15.92 15.31
N PHE A 588 36.72 16.63 16.25
CA PHE A 588 36.93 18.07 16.17
C PHE A 588 38.38 18.38 15.84
N THR A 589 38.62 19.08 14.73
CA THR A 589 39.97 19.54 14.34
C THR A 589 40.44 20.65 15.28
N ASP A 590 41.66 20.52 15.79
CA ASP A 590 42.35 21.54 16.57
C ASP A 590 43.30 22.35 15.68
N LYS A 591 44.22 21.66 14.99
CA LYS A 591 45.17 22.27 14.05
C LYS A 591 45.70 21.27 13.02
N ILE A 592 46.33 21.79 11.96
CA ILE A 592 47.07 21.01 10.97
C ILE A 592 48.56 21.31 11.08
N ASN A 593 49.36 20.29 11.33
CA ASN A 593 50.82 20.38 11.40
C ASN A 593 51.46 19.54 10.26
N GLU A 594 52.79 19.46 10.22
CA GLU A 594 53.51 18.72 9.17
C GLU A 594 53.26 17.20 9.19
N LYS A 595 52.79 16.65 10.31
CA LYS A 595 52.49 15.21 10.45
C LYS A 595 51.05 14.87 10.06
N GLY A 596 50.15 15.86 10.00
CA GLY A 596 48.74 15.67 9.66
C GLY A 596 47.78 16.50 10.51
N VAL A 597 46.63 15.91 10.85
CA VAL A 597 45.53 16.59 11.54
C VAL A 597 45.53 16.25 13.04
N GLN A 598 45.74 17.28 13.88
CA GLN A 598 45.61 17.16 15.33
C GLN A 598 44.13 17.38 15.72
N LEU A 599 43.55 16.42 16.45
CA LEU A 599 42.21 16.54 17.01
C LEU A 599 42.25 17.17 18.41
N LYS A 600 41.13 17.77 18.82
CA LYS A 600 40.98 18.40 20.16
C LYS A 600 41.07 17.41 21.33
N ASP A 601 40.88 16.13 21.09
CA ASP A 601 41.04 15.07 22.09
C ASP A 601 42.49 14.55 22.21
N GLY A 602 43.43 15.18 21.51
CA GLY A 602 44.85 14.86 21.53
C GLY A 602 45.30 13.84 20.49
N ARG A 603 44.38 13.14 19.81
CA ARG A 603 44.75 12.18 18.74
C ARG A 603 45.35 12.91 17.54
N LEU A 604 46.40 12.32 16.96
CA LEU A 604 46.98 12.74 15.69
C LEU A 604 46.54 11.78 14.59
N LEU A 605 45.92 12.31 13.54
CA LEU A 605 45.66 11.57 12.31
C LEU A 605 46.76 11.91 11.31
N GLU A 606 47.64 10.95 11.05
CA GLU A 606 48.75 11.13 10.09
C GLU A 606 48.20 11.35 8.68
N ALA A 607 48.65 12.41 8.02
CA ALA A 607 48.17 12.76 6.69
C ALA A 607 49.24 13.53 5.90
N ASP A 608 49.48 13.11 4.67
CA ASP A 608 50.28 13.81 3.68
C ASP A 608 49.45 14.88 2.95
N THR A 609 48.13 14.67 2.88
CA THR A 609 47.19 15.58 2.23
C THR A 609 45.93 15.71 3.07
N VAL A 610 45.48 16.96 3.28
CA VAL A 610 44.24 17.25 4.01
C VAL A 610 43.28 17.99 3.10
N ILE A 611 42.10 17.42 2.88
CA ILE A 611 41.07 17.97 1.98
C ILE A 611 39.85 18.36 2.79
N ILE A 612 39.33 19.57 2.61
CA ILE A 612 38.11 20.05 3.29
C ILE A 612 36.88 20.00 2.38
N SER A 613 35.78 19.42 2.88
CA SER A 613 34.50 19.25 2.20
C SER A 613 33.33 19.32 3.19
N VAL A 614 33.24 20.43 3.92
CA VAL A 614 32.21 20.69 4.97
C VAL A 614 31.05 21.59 4.51
N GLY A 615 30.96 21.87 3.22
CA GLY A 615 29.93 22.71 2.60
C GLY A 615 30.49 23.97 1.93
N ASP A 616 29.69 24.54 1.04
CA ASP A 616 30.05 25.71 0.22
C ASP A 616 29.12 26.90 0.48
N ARG A 617 29.57 28.11 0.16
CA ARG A 617 28.80 29.36 0.14
C ARG A 617 28.78 29.96 -1.26
N SER A 618 27.70 30.68 -1.54
CA SER A 618 27.51 31.49 -2.74
C SER A 618 28.33 32.78 -2.65
N ASP A 619 28.82 33.28 -3.79
CA ASP A 619 29.52 34.56 -3.89
C ASP A 619 28.64 35.57 -4.64
N PHE A 620 28.05 36.51 -3.89
CA PHE A 620 27.22 37.59 -4.45
C PHE A 620 27.98 38.94 -4.53
N SER A 621 29.31 38.94 -4.60
CA SER A 621 30.12 40.17 -4.67
C SER A 621 29.79 41.10 -5.85
N PHE A 622 29.13 40.60 -6.89
CA PHE A 622 28.65 41.36 -8.04
C PHE A 622 27.27 42.01 -7.83
N ILE A 623 26.59 41.75 -6.71
CA ILE A 623 25.29 42.35 -6.35
C ILE A 623 25.50 43.38 -5.23
N GLU A 624 24.68 44.43 -5.22
CA GLU A 624 24.70 45.45 -4.18
C GLU A 624 24.30 44.90 -2.79
N ARG A 625 24.85 45.51 -1.73
CA ARG A 625 24.72 45.00 -0.35
C ARG A 625 23.27 44.99 0.16
N ASP A 626 22.41 45.84 -0.38
CA ASP A 626 21.00 45.96 -0.01
C ASP A 626 20.14 44.76 -0.45
N TYR A 627 20.60 43.96 -1.41
CA TYR A 627 19.99 42.67 -1.78
C TYR A 627 20.29 41.55 -0.77
N LEU A 628 21.34 41.73 0.04
CA LEU A 628 21.85 40.71 0.94
C LEU A 628 21.32 40.89 2.38
N ASP A 629 21.35 39.83 3.16
CA ASP A 629 21.15 39.84 4.61
C ASP A 629 22.47 40.12 5.35
N GLU A 630 22.39 40.21 6.68
CA GLU A 630 23.54 40.41 7.56
C GLU A 630 24.66 39.36 7.39
N ARG A 631 24.31 38.15 6.95
CA ARG A 631 25.22 37.01 6.72
C ARG A 631 25.80 36.97 5.31
N GLY A 632 25.40 37.90 4.44
CA GLY A 632 25.85 37.93 3.04
C GLY A 632 25.07 36.99 2.11
N LEU A 633 23.93 36.45 2.56
CA LEU A 633 23.05 35.64 1.75
C LEU A 633 22.01 36.51 1.05
N ILE A 634 21.58 36.10 -0.13
CA ILE A 634 20.59 36.81 -0.93
C ILE A 634 19.19 36.75 -0.29
N LYS A 635 18.48 37.89 -0.26
CA LYS A 635 17.10 37.95 0.23
C LYS A 635 16.12 37.69 -0.92
N VAL A 636 15.37 36.60 -0.82
CA VAL A 636 14.33 36.23 -1.78
C VAL A 636 12.96 36.06 -1.13
N ASN A 637 11.90 36.30 -1.88
CA ASN A 637 10.53 36.00 -1.47
C ASN A 637 10.15 34.53 -1.76
N GLU A 638 8.91 34.16 -1.47
CA GLU A 638 8.33 32.83 -1.72
C GLU A 638 8.30 32.40 -3.20
N TYR A 639 8.46 33.34 -4.13
CA TYR A 639 8.55 33.09 -5.58
C TYR A 639 10.01 33.04 -6.08
N MET A 640 10.98 33.08 -5.15
CA MET A 640 12.42 33.20 -5.42
C MET A 640 12.84 34.51 -6.11
N GLN A 641 12.00 35.54 -6.07
CA GLN A 641 12.37 36.87 -6.55
C GLN A 641 13.17 37.60 -5.48
N THR A 642 14.15 38.40 -5.90
CA THR A 642 14.80 39.33 -4.98
C THR A 642 13.79 40.36 -4.45
N VAL A 643 14.04 40.87 -3.24
CA VAL A 643 13.16 41.87 -2.62
C VAL A 643 13.26 43.22 -3.35
N ASN A 644 14.46 43.59 -3.78
CA ASN A 644 14.78 44.89 -4.35
C ASN A 644 14.39 44.98 -5.84
N ASN A 645 14.47 43.88 -6.58
CA ASN A 645 14.09 43.84 -7.99
C ASN A 645 13.35 42.55 -8.36
N ARG A 646 12.05 42.69 -8.65
CA ARG A 646 11.16 41.55 -8.98
C ARG A 646 11.48 40.88 -10.32
N LYS A 647 12.32 41.49 -11.17
CA LYS A 647 12.83 40.85 -12.41
C LYS A 647 13.92 39.82 -12.15
N ILE A 648 14.49 39.80 -10.95
CA ILE A 648 15.64 38.96 -10.62
C ILE A 648 15.18 37.79 -9.76
N PHE A 649 15.49 36.58 -10.22
CA PHE A 649 15.14 35.33 -9.56
C PHE A 649 16.42 34.57 -9.18
N VAL A 650 16.43 33.94 -8.01
CA VAL A 650 17.64 33.24 -7.51
C VAL A 650 17.26 31.83 -7.06
N PRO A 651 17.49 30.78 -7.87
CA PRO A 651 17.16 29.39 -7.54
C PRO A 651 18.34 28.56 -7.02
N GLY A 652 18.02 27.43 -6.38
CA GLY A 652 18.96 26.35 -6.08
C GLY A 652 19.98 26.68 -4.98
N ASP A 653 21.16 26.08 -5.07
CA ASP A 653 22.24 26.20 -4.08
C ASP A 653 22.68 27.64 -3.79
N ALA A 654 22.37 28.58 -4.70
CA ALA A 654 22.62 30.00 -4.49
C ALA A 654 21.86 30.56 -3.27
N VAL A 655 20.66 30.02 -2.99
CA VAL A 655 19.82 30.38 -1.84
C VAL A 655 19.97 29.36 -0.71
N LYS A 656 19.87 28.07 -1.05
CA LYS A 656 19.89 26.98 -0.07
C LYS A 656 20.48 25.71 -0.69
N LEU A 657 21.52 25.19 -0.07
CA LEU A 657 22.13 23.91 -0.46
C LEU A 657 21.09 22.78 -0.43
N GLY A 658 21.09 21.95 -1.46
CA GLY A 658 20.18 20.81 -1.57
C GLY A 658 20.64 19.72 -2.54
N LEU A 659 19.71 18.86 -2.95
CA LEU A 659 19.95 17.86 -3.99
C LEU A 659 19.87 18.50 -5.37
N PHE A 660 20.45 17.86 -6.39
CA PHE A 660 20.27 18.28 -7.79
C PHE A 660 18.78 18.38 -8.17
N THR A 661 17.93 17.51 -7.64
CA THR A 661 16.48 17.57 -7.85
C THR A 661 15.83 18.79 -7.21
N ASN A 662 16.37 19.33 -6.11
CA ASN A 662 15.90 20.61 -5.54
C ASN A 662 16.27 21.76 -6.48
N ALA A 663 17.53 21.82 -6.93
CA ALA A 663 17.99 22.83 -7.86
C ALA A 663 17.17 22.83 -9.18
N LEU A 664 16.90 21.65 -9.74
CA LEU A 664 16.05 21.52 -10.94
C LEU A 664 14.60 21.95 -10.70
N ALA A 665 14.05 21.62 -9.53
CA ALA A 665 12.71 22.06 -9.14
C ALA A 665 12.65 23.58 -9.06
N ASP A 666 13.62 24.22 -8.40
CA ASP A 666 13.69 25.67 -8.26
C ASP A 666 13.84 26.35 -9.64
N GLY A 667 14.71 25.81 -10.49
CA GLY A 667 14.87 26.30 -11.87
C GLY A 667 13.56 26.24 -12.66
N ARG A 668 12.82 25.12 -12.58
CA ARG A 668 11.50 24.98 -13.21
C ARG A 668 10.48 25.97 -12.66
N LYS A 669 10.40 26.11 -11.34
CA LYS A 669 9.46 27.03 -10.68
C LYS A 669 9.75 28.48 -11.06
N VAL A 670 11.02 28.88 -11.09
CA VAL A 670 11.46 30.21 -11.54
C VAL A 670 11.06 30.43 -13.00
N ALA A 671 11.30 29.47 -13.90
CA ALA A 671 10.91 29.60 -15.31
C ALA A 671 9.40 29.85 -15.47
N ILE A 672 8.57 29.07 -14.77
CA ILE A 672 7.11 29.22 -14.81
C ILE A 672 6.69 30.57 -14.20
N ASN A 673 7.29 31.00 -13.09
CA ASN A 673 6.96 32.30 -12.48
C ASN A 673 7.45 33.48 -13.32
N ILE A 674 8.55 33.35 -14.07
CA ILE A 674 8.95 34.35 -15.06
C ILE A 674 7.91 34.45 -16.17
N ASP A 675 7.45 33.30 -16.70
CA ASP A 675 6.40 33.26 -17.72
C ASP A 675 5.09 33.90 -17.22
N LYS A 676 4.65 33.56 -16.01
CA LYS A 676 3.49 34.16 -15.34
C LYS A 676 3.65 35.67 -15.13
N MET A 677 4.80 36.11 -14.60
CA MET A 677 5.10 37.53 -14.39
C MET A 677 5.03 38.31 -15.71
N LEU A 678 5.66 37.78 -16.77
CA LEU A 678 5.76 38.44 -18.06
C LEU A 678 4.43 38.41 -18.84
N SER A 679 3.58 37.41 -18.62
CA SER A 679 2.24 37.33 -19.19
C SER A 679 1.15 38.06 -18.37
N GLY A 680 1.50 38.63 -17.21
CA GLY A 680 0.55 39.33 -16.33
C GLY A 680 -0.35 38.39 -15.52
N GLN A 681 0.05 37.13 -15.35
CA GLN A 681 -0.65 36.13 -14.53
C GLN A 681 -0.13 36.13 -13.07
N PRO A 682 -0.98 35.72 -12.10
CA PRO A 682 -0.55 35.58 -10.71
C PRO A 682 0.54 34.50 -10.57
N LEU A 683 1.58 34.81 -9.78
CA LEU A 683 2.69 33.90 -9.49
C LEU A 683 2.25 32.70 -8.64
N ASP A 684 3.03 31.63 -8.73
CA ASP A 684 2.75 30.36 -8.05
C ASP A 684 3.77 30.05 -6.96
N LYS A 685 3.28 29.56 -5.82
CA LYS A 685 4.11 29.04 -4.73
C LYS A 685 4.45 27.56 -4.93
N PHE A 686 3.75 26.87 -5.84
CA PHE A 686 3.87 25.45 -6.12
C PHE A 686 3.66 24.60 -4.87
N GLU A 687 2.59 24.90 -4.14
CA GLU A 687 2.14 24.07 -3.02
C GLU A 687 1.74 22.68 -3.52
N LYS A 688 2.23 21.64 -2.86
CA LYS A 688 1.92 20.27 -3.24
C LYS A 688 0.57 19.88 -2.66
N ALA A 689 -0.25 19.19 -3.46
CA ALA A 689 -1.44 18.52 -2.95
C ALA A 689 -1.03 17.55 -1.83
N PRO A 690 -1.88 17.36 -0.80
CA PRO A 690 -1.57 16.45 0.30
C PRO A 690 -1.28 15.05 -0.23
N MET A 691 -0.32 14.37 0.41
CA MET A 691 -0.01 12.99 0.05
C MET A 691 -1.23 12.10 0.31
N ILE A 692 -1.54 11.20 -0.63
CA ILE A 692 -2.64 10.25 -0.46
C ILE A 692 -2.38 9.35 0.76
N PRO A 693 -3.32 9.26 1.72
CA PRO A 693 -3.22 8.33 2.84
C PRO A 693 -3.10 6.87 2.37
N GLN A 694 -2.26 6.08 3.05
CA GLN A 694 -1.94 4.72 2.63
C GLN A 694 -3.18 3.80 2.64
N ASP A 695 -4.08 3.97 3.61
CA ASP A 695 -5.33 3.22 3.79
C ASP A 695 -6.36 3.42 2.64
N ARG A 696 -6.21 4.50 1.87
CA ARG A 696 -7.02 4.76 0.67
C ARG A 696 -6.55 4.00 -0.56
N VAL A 697 -5.32 3.51 -0.58
CA VAL A 697 -4.77 2.70 -1.68
C VAL A 697 -4.90 1.22 -1.32
N LYS A 698 -5.53 0.43 -2.18
CA LYS A 698 -5.82 -0.98 -1.89
C LYS A 698 -4.74 -1.88 -2.49
N ASN A 699 -4.04 -2.59 -1.61
CA ASN A 699 -2.94 -3.48 -1.97
C ASN A 699 -3.44 -4.88 -2.35
N GLU A 700 -4.65 -5.23 -1.92
CA GLU A 700 -5.27 -6.56 -2.02
C GLU A 700 -5.49 -7.00 -3.48
N TYR A 701 -5.55 -6.05 -4.42
CA TYR A 701 -5.67 -6.31 -5.85
C TYR A 701 -4.35 -6.74 -6.52
N TYR A 702 -3.22 -6.75 -5.81
CA TYR A 702 -1.91 -6.94 -6.40
C TYR A 702 -1.18 -8.15 -5.80
N HIS A 703 -0.75 -9.05 -6.67
CA HIS A 703 0.09 -10.16 -6.25
C HIS A 703 1.53 -9.71 -6.00
N PRO A 704 2.16 -10.19 -4.90
CA PRO A 704 3.56 -9.94 -4.64
C PRO A 704 4.44 -10.69 -5.65
N MET A 705 5.48 -10.02 -6.14
CA MET A 705 6.47 -10.59 -7.04
C MET A 705 7.79 -10.85 -6.28
N ASN A 706 8.42 -11.99 -6.58
CA ASN A 706 9.74 -12.33 -6.03
C ASN A 706 10.78 -11.23 -6.42
N PRO A 707 11.63 -10.76 -5.49
CA PRO A 707 12.66 -9.75 -5.76
C PRO A 707 13.56 -10.03 -6.96
N GLN A 708 13.97 -11.28 -7.20
CA GLN A 708 14.80 -11.66 -8.35
C GLN A 708 14.05 -11.43 -9.68
N LYS A 709 12.77 -11.80 -9.72
CA LYS A 709 11.92 -11.54 -10.90
C LYS A 709 11.71 -10.05 -11.12
N VAL A 710 11.57 -9.27 -10.04
CA VAL A 710 11.52 -7.80 -10.16
C VAL A 710 12.81 -7.29 -10.77
N LEU A 711 13.97 -7.76 -10.31
CA LEU A 711 15.28 -7.33 -10.84
C LEU A 711 15.42 -7.60 -12.34
N GLU A 712 14.99 -8.76 -12.82
CA GLU A 712 15.06 -9.17 -14.24
C GLU A 712 14.00 -8.49 -15.13
N MET A 713 12.90 -8.01 -14.54
CA MET A 713 11.80 -7.39 -15.28
C MET A 713 12.23 -6.10 -15.97
N LYS A 714 11.81 -5.90 -17.23
CA LYS A 714 12.02 -4.63 -17.94
C LYS A 714 11.23 -3.47 -17.27
N PRO A 715 11.78 -2.25 -17.18
CA PRO A 715 11.14 -1.13 -16.49
C PRO A 715 9.77 -0.72 -17.06
N GLU A 716 9.53 -0.90 -18.35
CA GLU A 716 8.26 -0.61 -19.01
C GLU A 716 7.12 -1.50 -18.49
N LYS A 717 7.43 -2.66 -17.91
CA LYS A 717 6.45 -3.58 -17.31
C LYS A 717 6.03 -3.19 -15.89
N GLU A 718 6.54 -2.08 -15.36
CA GLU A 718 6.04 -1.52 -14.10
C GLU A 718 4.56 -1.07 -14.19
N THR A 719 3.98 -1.02 -15.39
CA THR A 719 2.54 -0.89 -15.64
C THR A 719 1.71 -1.89 -14.84
N ASP A 720 2.22 -3.11 -14.66
CA ASP A 720 1.46 -4.21 -14.04
C ASP A 720 1.60 -4.18 -12.50
N ARG A 721 2.63 -3.49 -12.00
CA ARG A 721 2.95 -3.42 -10.57
C ARG A 721 2.55 -2.10 -9.91
N CYS A 722 2.60 -0.99 -10.63
CA CYS A 722 2.33 0.32 -10.04
C CYS A 722 0.88 0.44 -9.49
N LEU A 723 0.75 0.75 -8.20
CA LEU A 723 -0.55 0.90 -7.53
C LEU A 723 -1.36 2.12 -8.01
N SER A 724 -0.72 3.05 -8.73
CA SER A 724 -1.33 4.27 -9.26
C SER A 724 -1.98 5.14 -8.18
N CYS A 725 -1.34 5.25 -7.02
CA CYS A 725 -1.84 5.99 -5.86
C CYS A 725 -2.32 7.39 -6.26
N GLY A 726 -3.59 7.73 -6.01
CA GLY A 726 -4.15 9.05 -6.31
C GLY A 726 -4.41 9.35 -7.79
N TYR A 727 -4.16 8.41 -8.70
CA TYR A 727 -4.43 8.58 -10.13
C TYR A 727 -5.25 7.41 -10.70
N CYS A 728 -6.37 7.72 -11.36
CA CYS A 728 -7.30 6.73 -11.87
C CYS A 728 -6.65 5.86 -12.95
N ARG A 729 -6.78 4.54 -12.82
CA ARG A 729 -6.26 3.55 -13.79
C ARG A 729 -7.22 3.25 -14.95
N ASP A 730 -8.41 3.84 -14.92
CA ASP A 730 -9.47 3.55 -15.88
C ASP A 730 -9.87 2.05 -15.94
N CYS A 731 -9.88 1.37 -14.79
CA CYS A 731 -10.19 -0.05 -14.71
C CYS A 731 -11.68 -0.40 -14.75
N GLU A 732 -12.57 0.59 -14.84
CA GLU A 732 -14.04 0.45 -14.82
C GLU A 732 -14.68 -0.31 -13.63
N TYR A 733 -13.92 -0.89 -12.70
CA TYR A 733 -14.48 -1.61 -11.54
C TYR A 733 -15.56 -0.84 -10.76
N CYS A 734 -15.39 0.46 -10.54
CA CYS A 734 -16.40 1.26 -9.84
C CYS A 734 -17.73 1.37 -10.60
N LYS A 735 -17.72 1.27 -11.93
CA LYS A 735 -18.90 1.23 -12.79
C LYS A 735 -19.54 -0.16 -12.75
N GLU A 736 -18.74 -1.21 -12.91
CA GLU A 736 -19.23 -2.59 -12.96
C GLU A 736 -19.84 -3.07 -11.63
N ILE A 737 -19.26 -2.68 -10.49
CA ILE A 737 -19.74 -3.11 -9.17
C ILE A 737 -20.90 -2.26 -8.65
N CYS A 738 -21.23 -1.14 -9.31
CA CYS A 738 -22.26 -0.22 -8.82
C CYS A 738 -23.63 -0.90 -8.92
N PRO A 739 -24.31 -1.21 -7.79
CA PRO A 739 -25.56 -1.98 -7.81
C PRO A 739 -26.66 -1.27 -8.61
N GLU A 740 -26.69 0.06 -8.52
CA GLU A 740 -27.69 0.91 -9.19
C GLU A 740 -27.25 1.40 -10.57
N GLN A 741 -26.08 0.97 -11.05
CA GLN A 741 -25.49 1.45 -12.31
C GLN A 741 -25.45 2.99 -12.40
N ALA A 742 -25.18 3.63 -11.26
CA ALA A 742 -25.18 5.08 -11.15
C ALA A 742 -23.88 5.73 -11.66
N ILE A 743 -22.81 4.96 -11.83
CA ILE A 743 -21.50 5.48 -12.25
C ILE A 743 -21.34 5.39 -13.77
N THR A 744 -20.97 6.50 -14.38
CA THR A 744 -20.72 6.62 -15.83
C THR A 744 -19.29 7.10 -16.07
N ARG A 745 -18.63 6.54 -17.08
CA ARG A 745 -17.32 7.00 -17.59
C ARG A 745 -17.56 7.97 -18.74
N ASN A 746 -17.15 9.21 -18.59
CA ASN A 746 -17.23 10.25 -19.63
C ASN A 746 -15.85 10.44 -20.27
N SER A 747 -15.80 10.57 -21.59
CA SER A 747 -14.57 10.90 -22.32
C SER A 747 -14.63 12.34 -22.80
N ASN A 748 -13.55 13.08 -22.60
CA ASN A 748 -13.41 14.46 -23.01
C ASN A 748 -12.77 14.55 -24.41
N PRO A 749 -13.02 15.64 -25.17
CA PRO A 749 -12.44 15.81 -26.51
C PRO A 749 -10.90 15.83 -26.55
N ASP A 750 -10.24 16.16 -25.43
CA ASP A 750 -8.79 16.19 -25.29
C ASP A 750 -8.18 14.80 -25.01
N GLY A 751 -9.00 13.75 -24.97
CA GLY A 751 -8.60 12.37 -24.67
C GLY A 751 -8.52 12.05 -23.17
N SER A 752 -8.79 13.02 -22.29
CA SER A 752 -8.96 12.74 -20.86
C SER A 752 -10.32 12.08 -20.59
N PHE A 753 -10.49 11.53 -19.38
CA PHE A 753 -11.74 10.91 -18.96
C PHE A 753 -12.03 11.25 -17.50
N GLU A 754 -13.29 11.13 -17.13
CA GLU A 754 -13.76 11.25 -15.76
C GLU A 754 -14.86 10.23 -15.47
N TYR A 755 -15.09 9.99 -14.18
CA TYR A 755 -16.23 9.18 -13.74
C TYR A 755 -17.18 10.05 -12.93
N THR A 756 -18.47 9.98 -13.26
CA THR A 756 -19.53 10.74 -12.60
C THR A 756 -20.56 9.80 -12.00
N SER A 757 -21.14 10.19 -10.86
CA SER A 757 -22.25 9.47 -10.22
C SER A 757 -23.56 10.21 -10.47
N ASN A 758 -24.52 9.56 -11.12
CA ASN A 758 -25.88 10.07 -11.29
C ASN A 758 -26.61 10.13 -9.92
N SER A 759 -27.09 11.31 -9.54
CA SER A 759 -27.78 11.55 -8.26
C SER A 759 -29.06 10.76 -8.11
N ASP A 760 -29.80 10.57 -9.19
CA ASP A 760 -31.16 10.01 -9.20
C ASP A 760 -31.14 8.49 -9.04
N LYS A 761 -30.00 7.87 -9.35
CA LYS A 761 -29.75 6.43 -9.20
C LYS A 761 -28.90 6.08 -7.98
N CYS A 762 -27.91 6.92 -7.66
CA CYS A 762 -26.94 6.59 -6.63
C CYS A 762 -27.59 6.57 -5.25
N ILE A 763 -27.28 5.56 -4.44
CA ILE A 763 -27.85 5.40 -3.09
C ILE A 763 -26.84 5.72 -1.97
N GLY A 764 -25.66 6.24 -2.31
CA GLY A 764 -24.65 6.66 -1.33
C GLY A 764 -23.96 5.51 -0.57
N CYS A 765 -24.05 4.25 -1.05
CA CYS A 765 -23.52 3.07 -0.35
C CYS A 765 -21.99 3.02 -0.18
N GLY A 766 -21.24 3.81 -0.94
CA GLY A 766 -19.77 3.90 -0.85
C GLY A 766 -18.97 2.73 -1.44
N ILE A 767 -19.62 1.76 -2.10
CA ILE A 767 -18.93 0.63 -2.74
C ILE A 767 -17.85 1.12 -3.72
N CYS A 768 -18.13 2.14 -4.52
CA CYS A 768 -17.15 2.72 -5.46
C CYS A 768 -15.86 3.21 -4.78
N ALA A 769 -15.98 3.79 -3.58
CA ALA A 769 -14.84 4.19 -2.75
C ALA A 769 -14.15 2.99 -2.11
N GLY A 770 -14.91 2.00 -1.64
CA GLY A 770 -14.37 0.78 -1.05
C GLY A 770 -13.55 -0.06 -2.03
N VAL A 771 -14.01 -0.17 -3.29
CA VAL A 771 -13.34 -1.00 -4.30
C VAL A 771 -12.23 -0.28 -5.07
N CYS A 772 -12.15 1.05 -5.02
CA CYS A 772 -11.20 1.80 -5.84
C CYS A 772 -9.74 1.46 -5.44
N PRO A 773 -8.94 0.83 -6.32
CA PRO A 773 -7.57 0.43 -5.95
C PRO A 773 -6.65 1.63 -5.71
N CYS A 774 -6.98 2.76 -6.33
CA CYS A 774 -6.13 3.95 -6.38
C CYS A 774 -6.57 5.05 -5.39
N GLY A 775 -7.67 4.84 -4.67
CA GLY A 775 -8.20 5.79 -3.69
C GLY A 775 -8.81 7.06 -4.30
N ILE A 776 -9.40 6.98 -5.49
CA ILE A 776 -9.92 8.14 -6.24
C ILE A 776 -11.26 8.64 -5.71
N TRP A 777 -12.16 7.72 -5.39
CA TRP A 777 -13.48 8.06 -4.87
C TRP A 777 -13.39 8.46 -3.39
N THR A 778 -14.01 9.59 -3.03
CA THR A 778 -14.34 9.94 -1.63
C THR A 778 -15.84 9.80 -1.40
N MET A 779 -16.22 9.63 -0.13
CA MET A 779 -17.60 9.77 0.31
C MET A 779 -17.70 11.04 1.15
N ASP A 780 -18.45 12.02 0.65
CA ASP A 780 -18.67 13.29 1.35
C ASP A 780 -20.03 13.19 2.06
N ASP A 781 -20.07 13.47 3.36
CA ASP A 781 -21.29 13.40 4.17
C ASP A 781 -22.25 14.54 3.80
N ASN A 782 -23.54 14.25 3.69
CA ASN A 782 -24.57 15.21 3.31
C ASN A 782 -25.24 15.89 4.52
N LEU A 783 -24.63 15.74 5.71
CA LEU A 783 -25.21 16.18 7.00
C LEU A 783 -25.37 17.70 7.12
N ALA A 784 -24.50 18.49 6.49
CA ALA A 784 -24.54 19.95 6.55
C ALA A 784 -25.80 20.56 5.90
N LYS A 785 -26.40 19.87 4.92
CA LYS A 785 -27.65 20.32 4.26
C LYS A 785 -28.88 20.25 5.16
N HIS A 786 -28.83 19.49 6.25
CA HIS A 786 -29.98 19.24 7.13
C HIS A 786 -29.81 19.83 8.54
N SER A 787 -28.72 20.56 8.79
CA SER A 787 -28.41 21.18 10.08
C SER A 787 -28.63 22.70 10.12
N GLU A 788 -29.13 23.30 9.04
CA GLU A 788 -29.40 24.74 8.95
C GLU A 788 -30.90 25.12 9.07
N ASP A 789 -31.79 24.15 9.31
CA ASP A 789 -33.22 24.40 9.61
C ASP A 789 -33.58 24.10 11.06
#